data_AF-A0A7S1AGX3-F1
#
_entry.id   AF-A0A7S1AGX3-F1
#
_cell.length_a   1.000
_cell.length_b   1.000
_cell.length_c   1.000
_cell.angle_alpha   90.00
_cell.angle_beta   90.00
_cell.angle_gamma   90.00
#
_symmetry.space_group_name_H-M   'P 1'
#
loop_
_entity.id
_entity.type
_entity.pdbx_description
1 polymer ?
#
loop_
_entity_poly.entity_id
_entity_poly.type
_entity_poly.pdbx_seq_one_letter_code
_entity_poly.pdbx_strand_id
1 'polypeptide(L)'
;AKENIWVYVVTDDLPAVQAYALEQVPQFNLLVWRQLKSLPYTATGKRDRVACKKMLDTPTELPGGEPRADERKVADIWAEVLGRPVGREENFMHAGGHSILAMKLAKKVGLSSPVEVFAYPTVAAMVAHLAPKTATAPGDPQQRSVTLDSSVAIVGMSGRFPGAPSTGALWDALRDGKDLLTTVSKEPARVPRKGLVPDSGIDSSFWGVPLEQASMMDTAQRMVLEVAYEALEDAGLDPLKVSGRVGVVVCGGSLQHYATERLGLDVEQMRSERPDDYFALEIGTDKDYLATSISYRLNLTGPSEVVQTACSSSLVAVVRAVQMLRLGLCDYVLCGGASFSPDGAVRQVDGMIWSPDAVCRPFADDANGTVNADGCGLVLLTRLEAAQARRQRVYANICGAAVNNDGSRKAGFSAPSFQGQVEVIRMAHADANISGDDVDYIEAHGTGTRLGDPLEVQALAEALSTKRTVLLGSVKGNLGHMNTAAGIPGLIKVALMLHHQHVVPSLYSENPNSLIDWRKTPLQLARESGAWSGKVAAISSFGIGGTNAHMVLKVMPSMEQTEPARTNHLFVASAKCEGALREMQHRLGQVASNICASGAEATLISRARLPVRSFSLNLQDFPSKPVIGTRSPVVLMFSGVGSYEGIGRALEREGLLPPCEGLTTLQLSLTIADALTRQGLTV
;
A
#
# COMPACT_ATOMS: atom_id res chain seq x y z
N ALA A 1 -10.97 -32.22 -7.17
CA ALA A 1 -10.21 -32.93 -6.11
C ALA A 1 -8.77 -33.18 -6.57
N LYS A 2 -7.80 -32.54 -5.92
CA LYS A 2 -6.42 -33.00 -5.68
C LYS A 2 -5.32 -32.95 -6.76
N GLU A 3 -5.30 -32.09 -7.77
CA GLU A 3 -4.03 -31.81 -8.47
C GLU A 3 -3.91 -30.34 -8.91
N ASN A 4 -2.84 -29.65 -8.49
CA ASN A 4 -2.40 -28.41 -9.12
C ASN A 4 -2.13 -28.71 -10.60
N ILE A 5 -2.85 -28.06 -11.53
CA ILE A 5 -2.60 -28.26 -12.96
C ILE A 5 -1.42 -27.34 -13.35
N TRP A 6 -0.28 -27.97 -13.65
CA TRP A 6 0.95 -27.28 -14.07
C TRP A 6 1.04 -27.24 -15.59
N VAL A 7 1.36 -26.07 -16.14
CA VAL A 7 1.56 -25.90 -17.59
C VAL A 7 3.05 -25.70 -17.87
N TYR A 8 3.63 -26.68 -18.57
CA TYR A 8 5.03 -26.62 -19.00
C TYR A 8 5.10 -26.08 -20.42
N VAL A 9 5.84 -25.00 -20.60
CA VAL A 9 6.00 -24.37 -21.91
C VAL A 9 7.47 -24.27 -22.24
N VAL A 10 7.86 -24.83 -23.37
CA VAL A 10 9.16 -24.56 -23.99
C VAL A 10 8.93 -23.40 -24.94
N THR A 11 9.31 -22.21 -24.50
CA THR A 11 9.19 -20.96 -25.26
C THR A 11 10.28 -20.00 -24.79
N ASP A 12 10.75 -19.13 -25.66
CA ASP A 12 11.65 -18.03 -25.29
C ASP A 12 10.87 -16.80 -24.77
N ASP A 13 9.55 -16.77 -24.98
CA ASP A 13 8.65 -15.69 -24.58
C ASP A 13 7.42 -16.29 -23.85
N LEU A 14 7.61 -16.61 -22.56
CA LEU A 14 6.55 -17.13 -21.72
C LEU A 14 5.39 -16.12 -21.50
N PRO A 15 5.65 -14.81 -21.28
CA PRO A 15 4.60 -13.81 -21.11
C PRO A 15 3.63 -13.72 -22.30
N ALA A 16 4.13 -13.74 -23.54
CA ALA A 16 3.25 -13.71 -24.73
C ALA A 16 2.35 -14.96 -24.81
N VAL A 17 2.89 -16.13 -24.46
CA VAL A 17 2.11 -17.38 -24.44
C VAL A 17 1.06 -17.37 -23.33
N GLN A 18 1.39 -16.83 -22.16
CA GLN A 18 0.45 -16.68 -21.05
C GLN A 18 -0.68 -15.70 -21.38
N ALA A 19 -0.34 -14.54 -21.95
CA ALA A 19 -1.31 -13.54 -22.38
C ALA A 19 -2.28 -14.12 -23.43
N TYR A 20 -1.75 -14.80 -24.46
CA TYR A 20 -2.55 -15.49 -25.46
C TYR A 20 -3.44 -16.58 -24.83
N ALA A 21 -2.91 -17.39 -23.92
CA ALA A 21 -3.67 -18.43 -23.26
C ALA A 21 -4.81 -17.86 -22.37
N LEU A 22 -4.55 -16.76 -21.67
CA LEU A 22 -5.53 -16.04 -20.85
C LEU A 22 -6.66 -15.43 -21.69
N GLU A 23 -6.36 -14.93 -22.89
CA GLU A 23 -7.36 -14.45 -23.83
C GLU A 23 -8.29 -15.58 -24.33
N GLN A 24 -7.75 -16.79 -24.53
CA GLN A 24 -8.52 -17.93 -25.02
C GLN A 24 -9.32 -18.65 -23.91
N VAL A 25 -8.78 -18.74 -22.70
CA VAL A 25 -9.42 -19.41 -21.56
C VAL A 25 -9.09 -18.66 -20.25
N PRO A 26 -10.00 -17.80 -19.74
CA PRO A 26 -9.75 -16.96 -18.56
C PRO A 26 -9.41 -17.75 -17.27
N GLN A 27 -9.82 -19.03 -17.19
CA GLN A 27 -9.53 -19.93 -16.07
C GLN A 27 -8.04 -20.32 -15.99
N PHE A 28 -7.23 -20.01 -17.01
CA PHE A 28 -5.78 -20.28 -17.02
C PHE A 28 -4.96 -19.36 -16.10
N ASN A 29 -5.59 -18.32 -15.52
CA ASN A 29 -5.07 -17.60 -14.36
C ASN A 29 -4.75 -18.56 -13.19
N LEU A 30 -5.52 -19.64 -13.04
CA LEU A 30 -5.41 -20.59 -11.93
C LEU A 30 -4.31 -21.65 -12.14
N LEU A 31 -3.58 -21.60 -13.27
CA LEU A 31 -2.55 -22.57 -13.61
C LEU A 31 -1.16 -22.07 -13.24
N VAL A 32 -0.30 -22.98 -12.78
CA VAL A 32 1.09 -22.64 -12.50
C VAL A 32 1.95 -22.92 -13.74
N TRP A 33 2.48 -21.85 -14.32
CA TRP A 33 3.27 -21.90 -15.55
C TRP A 33 4.75 -22.11 -15.24
N ARG A 34 5.40 -23.01 -16.00
CA ARG A 34 6.84 -23.30 -15.90
C ARG A 34 7.48 -23.24 -17.28
N GLN A 35 8.39 -22.28 -17.46
CA GLN A 35 9.25 -22.20 -18.64
C GLN A 35 10.32 -23.28 -18.54
N LEU A 36 10.45 -24.11 -19.58
CA LEU A 36 11.51 -25.10 -19.69
C LEU A 36 12.39 -24.78 -20.89
N LYS A 37 13.70 -25.02 -20.76
CA LYS A 37 14.63 -24.95 -21.90
C LYS A 37 14.37 -26.08 -22.92
N SER A 38 13.94 -27.24 -22.43
CA SER A 38 13.51 -28.38 -23.23
C SER A 38 12.65 -29.32 -22.39
N LEU A 39 11.78 -30.10 -23.03
CA LEU A 39 11.07 -31.19 -22.35
C LEU A 39 12.00 -32.40 -22.20
N PRO A 40 12.03 -33.07 -21.04
CA PRO A 40 12.80 -34.29 -20.89
C PRO A 40 12.15 -35.44 -21.66
N TYR A 41 12.97 -36.19 -22.40
CA TYR A 41 12.56 -37.36 -23.16
C TYR A 41 13.35 -38.58 -22.68
N THR A 42 12.71 -39.75 -22.70
CA THR A 42 13.38 -41.04 -22.51
C THR A 42 14.32 -41.32 -23.68
N ALA A 43 15.24 -42.27 -23.53
CA ALA A 43 16.12 -42.73 -24.62
C ALA A 43 15.35 -43.25 -25.86
N THR A 44 14.06 -43.54 -25.71
CA THR A 44 13.13 -43.97 -26.77
C THR A 44 12.31 -42.83 -27.37
N GLY A 45 12.61 -41.56 -27.05
CA GLY A 45 11.94 -40.38 -27.60
C GLY A 45 10.53 -40.11 -27.05
N LYS A 46 10.09 -40.84 -26.01
CA LYS A 46 8.81 -40.56 -25.32
C LYS A 46 9.03 -39.53 -24.22
N ARG A 47 8.03 -38.70 -23.93
CA ARG A 47 8.10 -37.73 -22.83
C ARG A 47 8.36 -38.45 -21.51
N ASP A 48 9.41 -38.05 -20.80
CA ASP A 48 9.77 -38.65 -19.52
C ASP A 48 8.93 -38.06 -18.40
N ARG A 49 7.79 -38.71 -18.13
CA ARG A 49 6.84 -38.29 -17.08
C ARG A 49 7.45 -38.33 -15.68
N VAL A 50 8.44 -39.19 -15.43
CA VAL A 50 9.09 -39.32 -14.13
C VAL A 50 10.07 -38.18 -13.92
N ALA A 51 10.86 -37.83 -14.93
CA ALA A 51 11.74 -36.65 -14.90
C ALA A 51 10.94 -35.34 -14.76
N CYS A 52 9.84 -35.19 -15.50
CA CYS A 52 8.92 -34.05 -15.32
C CYS A 52 8.37 -34.00 -13.89
N LYS A 53 8.01 -35.14 -13.29
CA LYS A 53 7.52 -35.19 -11.91
C LYS A 53 8.60 -34.85 -10.89
N LYS A 54 9.84 -35.31 -11.10
CA LYS A 54 10.97 -35.00 -10.21
C LYS A 54 11.36 -33.51 -10.24
N MET A 55 11.14 -32.85 -11.38
CA MET A 55 11.24 -31.39 -11.51
C MET A 55 10.14 -30.64 -10.75
N LEU A 56 9.00 -31.27 -10.44
CA LEU A 56 7.96 -30.70 -9.53
C LEU A 56 8.44 -30.64 -8.08
N ASP A 57 9.22 -31.64 -7.65
CA ASP A 57 9.65 -31.82 -6.26
C ASP A 57 10.93 -31.05 -5.92
N THR A 58 11.49 -30.29 -6.88
CA THR A 58 12.70 -29.48 -6.67
C THR A 58 12.29 -28.00 -6.56
N PRO A 59 12.15 -27.44 -5.35
CA PRO A 59 11.83 -26.02 -5.19
C PRO A 59 12.96 -25.19 -5.81
N THR A 60 12.61 -24.22 -6.66
CA THR A 60 13.63 -23.39 -7.32
C THR A 60 14.13 -22.25 -6.42
N GLU A 61 13.55 -22.06 -5.24
CA GLU A 61 14.05 -21.24 -4.12
C GLU A 61 13.10 -21.44 -2.93
N LEU A 62 13.61 -21.61 -1.71
CA LEU A 62 12.76 -21.78 -0.52
C LEU A 62 12.12 -20.45 -0.09
N PRO A 63 10.83 -20.41 0.31
CA PRO A 63 10.16 -19.19 0.76
C PRO A 63 10.89 -18.52 1.93
N GLY A 64 11.27 -17.24 1.80
CA GLY A 64 12.04 -16.55 2.85
C GLY A 64 13.55 -16.82 2.82
N GLY A 65 14.06 -17.47 1.76
CA GLY A 65 15.48 -17.68 1.49
C GLY A 65 16.06 -18.96 2.11
N GLU A 66 17.25 -19.34 1.66
CA GLU A 66 17.95 -20.53 2.15
C GLU A 66 18.44 -20.37 3.60
N PRO A 67 18.29 -21.39 4.46
CA PRO A 67 18.90 -21.43 5.79
C PRO A 67 20.42 -21.25 5.74
N ARG A 68 20.96 -20.42 6.64
CA ARG A 68 22.40 -20.23 6.81
C ARG A 68 23.07 -21.49 7.35
N ALA A 69 24.41 -21.55 7.26
CA ALA A 69 25.18 -22.70 7.72
C ALA A 69 24.93 -23.03 9.21
N ASP A 70 24.79 -22.01 10.06
CA ASP A 70 24.44 -22.12 11.47
C ASP A 70 22.96 -22.46 11.73
N GLU A 71 22.08 -22.23 10.75
CA GLU A 71 20.64 -22.49 10.84
C GLU A 71 20.24 -23.88 10.28
N ARG A 72 21.09 -24.51 9.44
CA ARG A 72 20.78 -25.76 8.72
C ARG A 72 20.29 -26.90 9.60
N LYS A 73 20.91 -27.09 10.76
CA LYS A 73 20.52 -28.18 11.68
C LYS A 73 19.07 -28.04 12.14
N VAL A 74 18.61 -26.82 12.42
CA VAL A 74 17.21 -26.57 12.81
C VAL A 74 16.29 -26.69 11.59
N ALA A 75 16.71 -26.19 10.42
CA ALA A 75 15.95 -26.33 9.18
C ALA A 75 15.72 -27.80 8.77
N ASP A 76 16.74 -28.66 8.93
CA ASP A 76 16.63 -30.10 8.62
C ASP A 76 15.61 -30.79 9.54
N ILE A 77 15.60 -30.42 10.83
CA ILE A 77 14.61 -30.93 11.80
C ILE A 77 13.20 -30.46 11.43
N TRP A 78 13.04 -29.19 11.05
CA TRP A 78 11.76 -28.69 10.54
C TRP A 78 11.31 -29.46 9.30
N ALA A 79 12.21 -29.67 8.35
CA ALA A 79 11.91 -30.37 7.11
C ALA A 79 11.49 -31.82 7.36
N GLU A 80 12.11 -32.49 8.32
CA GLU A 80 11.71 -33.83 8.76
C GLU A 80 10.30 -33.82 9.37
N VAL A 81 9.97 -32.84 10.22
CA VAL A 81 8.67 -32.75 10.90
C VAL A 81 7.55 -32.38 9.92
N LEU A 82 7.81 -31.49 8.98
CA LEU A 82 6.84 -30.96 8.02
C LEU A 82 6.77 -31.79 6.72
N GLY A 83 7.72 -32.71 6.50
CA GLY A 83 7.78 -33.56 5.32
C GLY A 83 8.21 -32.84 4.03
N ARG A 84 8.77 -31.63 4.14
CA ARG A 84 9.29 -30.85 3.01
C ARG A 84 10.40 -29.88 3.44
N PRO A 85 11.32 -29.50 2.54
CA PRO A 85 12.26 -28.41 2.80
C PRO A 85 11.55 -27.12 3.22
N VAL A 86 12.15 -26.36 4.14
CA VAL A 86 11.60 -25.08 4.65
C VAL A 86 12.60 -23.95 4.50
N GLY A 87 12.09 -22.76 4.17
CA GLY A 87 12.94 -21.58 4.08
C GLY A 87 13.24 -20.93 5.43
N ARG A 88 14.29 -20.12 5.45
CA ARG A 88 14.87 -19.47 6.64
C ARG A 88 13.89 -18.61 7.42
N GLU A 89 13.12 -17.80 6.70
CA GLU A 89 12.10 -16.89 7.24
C GLU A 89 10.67 -17.40 7.01
N GLU A 90 10.52 -18.68 6.63
CA GLU A 90 9.22 -19.29 6.43
C GLU A 90 8.53 -19.54 7.77
N ASN A 91 7.29 -19.06 7.92
CA ASN A 91 6.52 -19.25 9.14
C ASN A 91 6.11 -20.73 9.30
N PHE A 92 6.23 -21.29 10.49
CA PHE A 92 5.88 -22.68 10.81
C PHE A 92 4.49 -23.11 10.31
N MET A 93 3.47 -22.27 10.51
CA MET A 93 2.10 -22.57 10.11
C MET A 93 1.94 -22.49 8.58
N HIS A 94 2.54 -21.47 7.95
CA HIS A 94 2.56 -21.37 6.48
C HIS A 94 3.31 -22.53 5.83
N ALA A 95 4.26 -23.13 6.55
CA ALA A 95 4.98 -24.29 6.08
C ALA A 95 4.16 -25.60 6.08
N GLY A 96 2.92 -25.55 6.58
CA GLY A 96 2.04 -26.72 6.79
C GLY A 96 2.03 -27.20 8.24
N GLY A 97 2.59 -26.43 9.17
CA GLY A 97 2.60 -26.73 10.59
C GLY A 97 1.23 -26.62 11.25
N HIS A 98 1.05 -27.36 12.34
CA HIS A 98 -0.12 -27.29 13.22
C HIS A 98 0.29 -27.73 14.65
N SER A 99 -0.59 -27.60 15.64
CA SER A 99 -0.26 -27.79 17.06
C SER A 99 0.40 -29.14 17.38
N ILE A 100 0.00 -30.22 16.72
CA ILE A 100 0.61 -31.56 16.89
C ILE A 100 2.06 -31.58 16.35
N LEU A 101 2.29 -30.97 15.19
CA LEU A 101 3.65 -30.85 14.63
C LEU A 101 4.51 -29.90 15.47
N ALA A 102 3.94 -28.85 16.05
CA ALA A 102 4.64 -27.96 16.97
C ALA A 102 5.16 -28.72 18.20
N MET A 103 4.35 -29.61 18.77
CA MET A 103 4.78 -30.48 19.88
C MET A 103 5.95 -31.39 19.48
N LYS A 104 5.88 -32.01 18.29
CA LYS A 104 6.97 -32.86 17.76
C LYS A 104 8.24 -32.06 17.51
N LEU A 105 8.10 -30.88 16.94
CA LEU A 105 9.20 -29.99 16.61
C LEU A 105 9.93 -29.50 17.87
N ALA A 106 9.17 -29.01 18.86
CA ALA A 106 9.72 -28.57 20.14
C ALA A 106 10.58 -29.64 20.81
N LYS A 107 10.09 -30.89 20.82
CA LYS A 107 10.82 -32.03 21.39
C LYS A 107 12.11 -32.33 20.63
N LYS A 108 12.11 -32.27 19.30
CA LYS A 108 13.29 -32.58 18.46
C LYS A 108 14.34 -31.48 18.49
N VAL A 109 13.93 -30.21 18.56
CA VAL A 109 14.83 -29.06 18.63
C VAL A 109 15.38 -28.85 20.06
N GLY A 110 14.67 -29.35 21.08
CA GLY A 110 15.06 -29.21 22.49
C GLY A 110 14.52 -27.93 23.13
N LEU A 111 13.35 -27.44 22.69
CA LEU A 111 12.65 -26.32 23.31
C LEU A 111 12.03 -26.75 24.63
N SER A 112 11.90 -25.82 25.58
CA SER A 112 11.31 -26.08 26.91
C SER A 112 9.79 -26.23 26.85
N SER A 113 9.14 -25.67 25.82
CA SER A 113 7.69 -25.79 25.60
C SER A 113 7.33 -25.76 24.10
N PRO A 114 6.27 -26.48 23.68
CA PRO A 114 5.67 -26.30 22.35
C PRO A 114 5.24 -24.87 22.04
N VAL A 115 4.99 -24.04 23.06
CA VAL A 115 4.68 -22.62 22.92
C VAL A 115 5.83 -21.85 22.24
N GLU A 116 7.08 -22.27 22.45
CA GLU A 116 8.25 -21.61 21.86
C GLU A 116 8.32 -21.76 20.34
N VAL A 117 7.69 -22.79 19.76
CA VAL A 117 7.55 -22.91 18.29
C VAL A 117 6.69 -21.77 17.75
N PHE A 118 5.68 -21.33 18.49
CA PHE A 118 4.82 -20.21 18.11
C PHE A 118 5.45 -18.86 18.47
N ALA A 119 6.22 -18.79 19.55
CA ALA A 119 6.95 -17.58 19.94
C ALA A 119 8.11 -17.26 18.98
N TYR A 120 8.73 -18.30 18.40
CA TYR A 120 9.83 -18.18 17.43
C TYR A 120 9.49 -18.95 16.15
N PRO A 121 8.51 -18.45 15.36
CA PRO A 121 7.84 -19.25 14.34
C PRO A 121 8.60 -19.30 13.00
N THR A 122 9.89 -18.98 12.96
CA THR A 122 10.77 -19.16 11.79
C THR A 122 12.07 -19.84 12.22
N VAL A 123 12.74 -20.50 11.27
CA VAL A 123 14.06 -21.12 11.54
C VAL A 123 15.04 -20.07 12.08
N ALA A 124 15.08 -18.88 11.48
CA ALA A 124 15.95 -17.79 11.93
C ALA A 124 15.66 -17.33 13.36
N ALA A 125 14.39 -17.11 13.72
CA ALA A 125 14.00 -16.68 15.06
C ALA A 125 14.28 -17.76 16.11
N MET A 126 14.03 -19.03 15.77
CA MET A 126 14.26 -20.17 16.66
C MET A 126 15.74 -20.36 16.95
N VAL A 127 16.60 -20.27 15.92
CA VAL A 127 18.07 -20.34 16.09
C VAL A 127 18.58 -19.15 16.92
N ALA A 128 18.06 -17.95 16.68
CA ALA A 128 18.44 -16.77 17.46
C ALA A 128 18.06 -16.88 18.94
N HIS A 129 16.93 -17.50 19.26
CA HIS A 129 16.50 -17.77 20.64
C HIS A 129 17.34 -18.87 21.32
N LEU A 130 17.74 -19.89 20.57
CA LEU A 130 18.60 -20.96 21.05
C LEU A 130 20.06 -20.53 21.24
N ALA A 131 20.47 -19.41 20.63
CA ALA A 131 21.78 -18.84 20.81
C ALA A 131 21.95 -18.26 22.24
N PRO A 132 23.16 -18.35 22.84
CA PRO A 132 23.41 -17.79 24.17
C PRO A 132 23.14 -16.28 24.18
N LYS A 133 22.24 -15.82 25.06
CA LYS A 133 21.81 -14.43 25.15
C LYS A 133 22.98 -13.50 25.52
N THR A 134 23.48 -12.74 24.55
CA THR A 134 24.17 -11.47 24.82
C THR A 134 23.09 -10.41 25.06
N ALA A 135 23.01 -9.92 26.29
CA ALA A 135 21.91 -9.06 26.72
C ALA A 135 21.96 -7.68 26.04
N THR A 136 20.97 -7.42 25.18
CA THR A 136 20.47 -6.06 24.95
C THR A 136 18.96 -6.10 25.15
N ALA A 137 18.50 -5.62 26.30
CA ALA A 137 17.08 -5.49 26.58
C ALA A 137 16.43 -4.47 25.61
N PRO A 138 15.18 -4.68 25.18
CA PRO A 138 14.41 -3.65 24.51
C PRO A 138 14.30 -2.44 25.45
N GLY A 139 14.58 -1.24 24.93
CA GLY A 139 14.48 -0.01 25.71
C GLY A 139 13.06 0.21 26.24
N ASP A 140 12.96 0.63 27.50
CA ASP A 140 11.72 1.02 28.16
C ASP A 140 10.92 2.01 27.28
N PRO A 141 9.57 1.96 27.29
CA PRO A 141 8.76 2.94 26.57
C PRO A 141 9.05 4.34 27.14
N GLN A 142 9.84 5.13 26.40
CA GLN A 142 10.10 6.52 26.73
C GLN A 142 8.78 7.26 26.92
N GLN A 143 8.63 7.95 28.05
CA GLN A 143 7.55 8.90 28.28
C GLN A 143 7.59 9.96 27.16
N ARG A 144 6.66 9.85 26.21
CA ARG A 144 6.53 10.83 25.12
C ARG A 144 5.80 12.04 25.66
N SER A 145 6.44 13.20 25.62
CA SER A 145 5.78 14.48 25.91
C SER A 145 4.72 14.74 24.83
N VAL A 146 3.48 14.95 25.24
CA VAL A 146 2.42 15.43 24.35
C VAL A 146 2.69 16.90 24.07
N THR A 147 3.26 17.21 22.90
CA THR A 147 3.37 18.59 22.41
C THR A 147 2.01 19.04 21.88
N LEU A 148 1.64 20.29 22.18
CA LEU A 148 0.36 20.91 21.77
C LEU A 148 0.29 21.23 20.26
N ASP A 149 1.39 21.07 19.51
CA ASP A 149 1.36 21.20 18.06
C ASP A 149 0.83 19.89 17.44
N SER A 150 -0.47 19.92 17.12
CA SER A 150 -1.30 18.76 16.80
C SER A 150 -1.35 18.42 15.29
N SER A 151 -0.47 19.03 14.49
CA SER A 151 -0.43 18.89 13.04
C SER A 151 0.05 17.51 12.57
N VAL A 152 -0.60 16.93 11.57
CA VAL A 152 -0.31 15.59 11.03
C VAL A 152 0.02 15.67 9.55
N ALA A 153 1.16 15.11 9.16
CA ALA A 153 1.61 15.07 7.77
C ALA A 153 1.10 13.81 7.05
N ILE A 154 0.63 13.99 5.81
CA ILE A 154 0.47 12.90 4.84
C ILE A 154 1.82 12.69 4.17
N VAL A 155 2.47 11.56 4.44
CA VAL A 155 3.85 11.29 3.95
C VAL A 155 3.91 10.21 2.87
N GLY A 156 2.86 9.39 2.73
CA GLY A 156 2.76 8.38 1.66
C GLY A 156 1.32 8.14 1.24
N MET A 157 1.10 7.79 -0.01
CA MET A 157 -0.23 7.48 -0.56
C MET A 157 -0.15 6.35 -1.59
N SER A 158 -1.12 5.44 -1.59
CA SER A 158 -1.34 4.50 -2.69
C SER A 158 -2.83 4.22 -2.88
N GLY A 159 -3.20 3.72 -4.06
CA GLY A 159 -4.55 3.25 -4.32
C GLY A 159 -4.74 2.62 -5.70
N ARG A 160 -5.92 2.03 -5.87
CA ARG A 160 -6.48 1.52 -7.12
C ARG A 160 -7.87 2.12 -7.28
N PHE A 161 -8.05 2.88 -8.35
CA PHE A 161 -9.28 3.62 -8.63
C PHE A 161 -9.80 3.23 -10.03
N PRO A 162 -11.09 3.44 -10.31
CA PRO A 162 -11.64 3.21 -11.65
C PRO A 162 -10.79 3.87 -12.73
N GLY A 163 -10.35 3.12 -13.73
CA GLY A 163 -9.49 3.61 -14.81
C GLY A 163 -8.11 4.16 -14.41
N ALA A 164 -7.71 4.07 -13.13
CA ALA A 164 -6.47 4.64 -12.60
C ALA A 164 -5.78 3.68 -11.61
N PRO A 165 -4.73 2.94 -12.05
CA PRO A 165 -4.08 1.91 -11.24
C PRO A 165 -3.11 2.45 -10.17
N SER A 166 -2.95 3.78 -10.05
CA SER A 166 -2.08 4.41 -9.06
C SER A 166 -2.56 5.84 -8.75
N THR A 167 -2.00 6.44 -7.70
CA THR A 167 -2.24 7.85 -7.34
C THR A 167 -1.77 8.81 -8.44
N GLY A 168 -0.66 8.50 -9.12
CA GLY A 168 -0.18 9.25 -10.28
C GLY A 168 -1.14 9.17 -11.47
N ALA A 169 -1.64 7.97 -11.80
CA ALA A 169 -2.64 7.82 -12.86
C ALA A 169 -3.97 8.51 -12.53
N LEU A 170 -4.38 8.48 -11.24
CA LEU A 170 -5.53 9.23 -10.76
C LEU A 170 -5.30 10.73 -10.96
N TRP A 171 -4.13 11.25 -10.56
CA TRP A 171 -3.78 12.66 -10.75
C TRP A 171 -3.91 13.10 -12.20
N ASP A 172 -3.29 12.36 -13.13
CA ASP A 172 -3.35 12.66 -14.56
C ASP A 172 -4.80 12.65 -15.08
N ALA A 173 -5.59 11.65 -14.69
CA ALA A 173 -6.99 11.57 -15.08
C ALA A 173 -7.84 12.72 -14.55
N LEU A 174 -7.64 13.13 -13.29
CA LEU A 174 -8.35 14.24 -12.67
C LEU A 174 -7.94 15.57 -13.31
N ARG A 175 -6.64 15.80 -13.51
CA ARG A 175 -6.11 17.00 -14.17
C ARG A 175 -6.69 17.18 -15.58
N ASP A 176 -6.81 16.08 -16.31
CA ASP A 176 -7.35 16.03 -17.67
C ASP A 176 -8.89 16.02 -17.71
N GLY A 177 -9.58 16.00 -16.56
CA GLY A 177 -11.04 16.01 -16.48
C GLY A 177 -11.71 14.75 -17.06
N LYS A 178 -11.13 13.56 -16.86
CA LYS A 178 -11.65 12.31 -17.43
C LYS A 178 -12.81 11.72 -16.62
N ASP A 179 -13.82 11.22 -17.34
CA ASP A 179 -14.84 10.30 -16.83
C ASP A 179 -14.24 8.87 -16.83
N LEU A 180 -14.22 8.24 -15.65
CA LEU A 180 -13.57 6.96 -15.38
C LEU A 180 -14.59 5.81 -15.19
N LEU A 181 -15.88 6.06 -15.44
CA LEU A 181 -16.91 5.04 -15.33
C LEU A 181 -16.90 4.10 -16.55
N THR A 182 -17.01 2.82 -16.30
CA THR A 182 -17.00 1.76 -17.31
C THR A 182 -18.41 1.22 -17.53
N THR A 183 -18.78 0.94 -18.78
CA THR A 183 -20.04 0.26 -19.11
C THR A 183 -19.96 -1.23 -18.71
N VAL A 184 -20.84 -1.65 -17.81
CA VAL A 184 -20.86 -3.00 -17.20
C VAL A 184 -22.11 -3.81 -17.53
N SER A 185 -23.18 -3.19 -18.02
CA SER A 185 -24.39 -3.88 -18.46
C SER A 185 -25.09 -3.14 -19.60
N LYS A 186 -25.83 -3.89 -20.41
CA LYS A 186 -26.77 -3.38 -21.42
C LYS A 186 -28.22 -3.76 -21.09
N GLU A 187 -28.47 -4.37 -19.93
CA GLU A 187 -29.80 -4.81 -19.53
C GLU A 187 -30.63 -3.61 -19.04
N PRO A 188 -31.87 -3.41 -19.54
CA PRO A 188 -32.68 -2.25 -19.18
C PRO A 188 -33.01 -2.11 -17.69
N ALA A 189 -32.98 -3.21 -16.93
CA ALA A 189 -33.29 -3.20 -15.49
C ALA A 189 -32.06 -2.98 -14.60
N ARG A 190 -30.89 -2.69 -15.18
CA ARG A 190 -29.63 -2.50 -14.45
C ARG A 190 -29.00 -1.16 -14.81
N VAL A 191 -28.30 -0.58 -13.84
CA VAL A 191 -27.49 0.62 -14.04
C VAL A 191 -26.34 0.27 -15.00
N PRO A 192 -26.26 0.90 -16.19
CA PRO A 192 -25.37 0.44 -17.26
C PRO A 192 -23.88 0.69 -17.01
N ARG A 193 -23.51 1.62 -16.13
CA ARG A 193 -22.11 2.00 -15.84
C ARG A 193 -21.77 1.87 -14.35
N LYS A 194 -20.49 1.62 -14.07
CA LYS A 194 -19.91 1.50 -12.72
C LYS A 194 -18.48 2.02 -12.75
N GLY A 195 -18.00 2.60 -11.65
CA GLY A 195 -16.56 2.75 -11.43
C GLY A 195 -15.95 1.37 -11.19
N LEU A 196 -15.27 0.79 -12.18
CA LEU A 196 -14.78 -0.59 -12.10
C LEU A 196 -13.26 -0.59 -11.87
N VAL A 197 -12.83 -1.33 -10.84
CA VAL A 197 -11.43 -1.73 -10.67
C VAL A 197 -11.35 -3.23 -10.95
N PRO A 198 -10.64 -3.65 -12.01
CA PRO A 198 -10.45 -5.07 -12.30
C PRO A 198 -9.75 -5.79 -11.15
N ASP A 199 -10.19 -7.01 -10.85
CA ASP A 199 -9.50 -7.89 -9.90
C ASP A 199 -8.24 -8.48 -10.55
N SER A 200 -7.07 -8.06 -10.07
CA SER A 200 -5.76 -8.51 -10.54
C SER A 200 -5.23 -9.74 -9.79
N GLY A 201 -5.97 -10.26 -8.80
CA GLY A 201 -5.47 -11.31 -7.93
C GLY A 201 -4.49 -10.79 -6.87
N ILE A 202 -3.64 -11.69 -6.36
CA ILE A 202 -2.60 -11.38 -5.37
C ILE A 202 -1.36 -12.21 -5.65
N ASP A 203 -0.16 -11.61 -5.48
CA ASP A 203 1.08 -12.39 -5.43
C ASP A 203 1.14 -13.20 -4.12
N SER A 204 0.55 -14.39 -4.20
CA SER A 204 0.46 -15.36 -3.10
C SER A 204 1.83 -15.71 -2.51
N SER A 205 2.87 -15.78 -3.35
CA SER A 205 4.24 -16.08 -2.93
C SER A 205 4.90 -14.89 -2.21
N PHE A 206 4.55 -13.67 -2.61
CA PHE A 206 4.99 -12.47 -1.93
C PHE A 206 4.41 -12.39 -0.52
N TRP A 207 3.11 -12.62 -0.41
CA TRP A 207 2.36 -12.43 0.83
C TRP A 207 2.35 -13.67 1.75
N GLY A 208 2.93 -14.79 1.30
CA GLY A 208 2.91 -16.05 2.04
C GLY A 208 1.50 -16.59 2.26
N VAL A 209 0.62 -16.40 1.26
CA VAL A 209 -0.76 -16.91 1.26
C VAL A 209 -0.79 -18.17 0.42
N PRO A 210 -1.25 -19.32 0.93
CA PRO A 210 -1.49 -20.50 0.11
C PRO A 210 -2.48 -20.20 -1.03
N LEU A 211 -2.25 -20.75 -2.22
CA LEU A 211 -3.10 -20.47 -3.41
C LEU A 211 -4.60 -20.76 -3.16
N GLU A 212 -4.90 -21.83 -2.42
CA GLU A 212 -6.27 -22.17 -2.04
C GLU A 212 -6.91 -21.06 -1.20
N GLN A 213 -6.20 -20.55 -0.20
CA GLN A 213 -6.67 -19.43 0.60
C GLN A 213 -6.78 -18.14 -0.23
N ALA A 214 -5.79 -17.85 -1.08
CA ALA A 214 -5.80 -16.68 -1.95
C ALA A 214 -7.01 -16.67 -2.91
N SER A 215 -7.46 -17.85 -3.35
CA SER A 215 -8.66 -17.99 -4.20
C SER A 215 -9.98 -17.72 -3.46
N MET A 216 -9.96 -17.81 -2.13
CA MET A 216 -11.12 -17.51 -1.28
C MET A 216 -11.10 -16.07 -0.75
N MET A 217 -9.98 -15.36 -0.88
CA MET A 217 -9.87 -13.99 -0.41
C MET A 217 -10.67 -13.03 -1.29
N ASP A 218 -11.48 -12.19 -0.68
CA ASP A 218 -12.16 -11.11 -1.36
C ASP A 218 -11.16 -10.11 -2.00
N THR A 219 -11.63 -9.35 -2.97
CA THR A 219 -10.79 -8.38 -3.69
C THR A 219 -10.27 -7.27 -2.79
N ALA A 220 -11.05 -6.79 -1.81
CA ALA A 220 -10.59 -5.80 -0.84
C ALA A 220 -9.44 -6.36 0.00
N GLN A 221 -9.56 -7.58 0.56
CA GLN A 221 -8.55 -8.25 1.37
C GLN A 221 -7.21 -8.42 0.64
N ARG A 222 -7.27 -8.74 -0.66
CA ARG A 222 -6.07 -8.83 -1.50
C ARG A 222 -5.48 -7.45 -1.78
N MET A 223 -6.31 -6.51 -2.20
CA MET A 223 -5.85 -5.23 -2.70
C MET A 223 -5.32 -4.31 -1.60
N VAL A 224 -5.89 -4.35 -0.39
CA VAL A 224 -5.38 -3.54 0.72
C VAL A 224 -3.96 -3.89 1.11
N LEU A 225 -3.53 -5.15 0.93
CA LEU A 225 -2.16 -5.57 1.23
C LEU A 225 -1.17 -4.91 0.29
N GLU A 226 -1.42 -4.96 -1.02
CA GLU A 226 -0.57 -4.31 -2.03
C GLU A 226 -0.55 -2.79 -1.85
N VAL A 227 -1.71 -2.17 -1.67
CA VAL A 227 -1.83 -0.72 -1.47
C VAL A 227 -1.14 -0.29 -0.15
N ALA A 228 -1.18 -1.10 0.90
CA ALA A 228 -0.48 -0.83 2.16
C ALA A 228 1.04 -0.84 1.98
N TYR A 229 1.55 -1.86 1.29
CA TYR A 229 2.97 -1.99 0.99
C TYR A 229 3.47 -0.79 0.16
N GLU A 230 2.72 -0.43 -0.88
CA GLU A 230 3.07 0.69 -1.76
C GLU A 230 3.00 2.05 -1.06
N ALA A 231 2.03 2.26 -0.16
CA ALA A 231 1.94 3.52 0.61
C ALA A 231 3.14 3.71 1.56
N LEU A 232 3.71 2.61 2.09
CA LEU A 232 4.95 2.65 2.87
C LEU A 232 6.16 2.94 1.96
N GLU A 233 6.24 2.34 0.77
CA GLU A 233 7.30 2.63 -0.19
C GLU A 233 7.25 4.08 -0.70
N ASP A 234 6.05 4.62 -0.93
CA ASP A 234 5.82 6.01 -1.32
C ASP A 234 6.29 6.99 -0.22
N ALA A 235 6.13 6.62 1.05
CA ALA A 235 6.65 7.37 2.20
C ALA A 235 8.17 7.27 2.39
N GLY A 236 8.86 6.52 1.53
CA GLY A 236 10.30 6.30 1.66
C GLY A 236 10.67 5.37 2.81
N LEU A 237 9.82 4.40 3.15
CA LEU A 237 10.08 3.41 4.20
C LEU A 237 10.25 2.01 3.60
N ASP A 238 11.17 1.20 4.16
CA ASP A 238 11.21 -0.25 3.92
C ASP A 238 9.94 -0.87 4.54
N PRO A 239 8.97 -1.37 3.75
CA PRO A 239 7.68 -1.81 4.28
C PRO A 239 7.78 -3.02 5.20
N LEU A 240 8.87 -3.79 5.13
CA LEU A 240 9.08 -4.98 5.96
C LEU A 240 9.88 -4.67 7.23
N LYS A 241 10.40 -3.45 7.37
CA LYS A 241 11.30 -3.05 8.47
C LYS A 241 11.06 -1.61 8.94
N VAL A 242 9.80 -1.20 8.99
CA VAL A 242 9.44 0.12 9.51
C VAL A 242 9.82 0.20 10.99
N SER A 243 10.61 1.20 11.35
CA SER A 243 11.00 1.45 12.74
C SER A 243 9.89 2.22 13.49
N GLY A 244 9.68 1.86 14.75
CA GLY A 244 8.66 2.49 15.61
C GLY A 244 7.31 1.75 15.58
N ARG A 245 6.32 2.32 16.27
CA ARG A 245 4.96 1.74 16.32
C ARG A 245 4.13 2.26 15.15
N VAL A 246 3.75 1.35 14.25
CA VAL A 246 2.88 1.66 13.11
C VAL A 246 1.49 1.11 13.39
N GLY A 247 0.50 2.00 13.49
CA GLY A 247 -0.92 1.60 13.57
C GLY A 247 -1.55 1.43 12.19
N VAL A 248 -2.68 0.70 12.15
CA VAL A 248 -3.50 0.48 10.95
C VAL A 248 -4.95 0.80 11.28
N VAL A 249 -5.58 1.70 10.53
CA VAL A 249 -7.01 2.03 10.69
C VAL A 249 -7.68 2.06 9.32
N VAL A 250 -8.45 1.02 8.99
CA VAL A 250 -9.04 0.88 7.65
C VAL A 250 -10.53 0.59 7.71
N CYS A 251 -11.23 0.77 6.60
CA CYS A 251 -12.60 0.28 6.43
C CYS A 251 -12.71 -0.67 5.24
N GLY A 252 -13.68 -1.57 5.31
CA GLY A 252 -14.02 -2.53 4.26
C GLY A 252 -15.44 -2.40 3.77
N GLY A 253 -15.69 -2.69 2.49
CA GLY A 253 -17.04 -2.95 1.98
C GLY A 253 -17.64 -4.19 2.64
N SER A 254 -18.93 -4.15 2.95
CA SER A 254 -19.65 -5.26 3.56
C SER A 254 -20.62 -5.85 2.56
N LEU A 255 -20.26 -6.95 1.92
CA LEU A 255 -21.22 -7.82 1.26
C LEU A 255 -20.74 -9.26 1.45
N GLN A 256 -21.40 -10.00 2.35
CA GLN A 256 -21.24 -11.46 2.55
C GLN A 256 -21.65 -12.28 1.31
N HIS A 257 -21.71 -11.63 0.15
CA HIS A 257 -22.08 -12.14 -1.14
C HIS A 257 -20.87 -12.60 -1.96
N TYR A 258 -19.64 -12.32 -1.54
CA TYR A 258 -18.46 -12.84 -2.25
C TYR A 258 -18.47 -14.39 -2.28
N ALA A 259 -18.67 -15.05 -1.13
CA ALA A 259 -18.70 -16.50 -1.05
C ALA A 259 -19.85 -17.12 -1.88
N THR A 260 -21.05 -16.54 -1.80
CA THR A 260 -22.27 -17.09 -2.44
C THR A 260 -22.45 -16.63 -3.88
N GLU A 261 -22.31 -15.34 -4.19
CA GLU A 261 -22.55 -14.78 -5.53
C GLU A 261 -21.33 -14.88 -6.45
N ARG A 262 -20.11 -14.76 -5.90
CA ARG A 262 -18.88 -14.82 -6.72
C ARG A 262 -18.28 -16.22 -6.78
N LEU A 263 -18.19 -16.92 -5.65
CA LEU A 263 -17.61 -18.27 -5.59
C LEU A 263 -18.65 -19.39 -5.74
N GLY A 264 -19.95 -19.10 -5.60
CA GLY A 264 -21.00 -20.12 -5.70
C GLY A 264 -20.96 -21.16 -4.58
N LEU A 265 -20.40 -20.81 -3.42
CA LEU A 265 -20.20 -21.74 -2.31
C LEU A 265 -21.46 -21.83 -1.44
N ASP A 266 -21.78 -23.05 -1.03
CA ASP A 266 -22.73 -23.31 0.05
C ASP A 266 -22.03 -23.11 1.40
N VAL A 267 -22.19 -21.91 1.96
CA VAL A 267 -21.55 -21.50 3.21
C VAL A 267 -22.04 -22.32 4.40
N GLU A 268 -23.30 -22.75 4.42
CA GLU A 268 -23.87 -23.53 5.53
C GLU A 268 -23.35 -24.97 5.52
N GLN A 269 -23.28 -25.57 4.34
CA GLN A 269 -22.64 -26.87 4.17
C GLN A 269 -21.15 -26.79 4.54
N MET A 270 -20.43 -25.75 4.08
CA MET A 270 -19.01 -25.59 4.42
C MET A 270 -18.79 -25.43 5.93
N ARG A 271 -19.64 -24.65 6.61
CA ARG A 271 -19.57 -24.47 8.07
C ARG A 271 -19.73 -25.79 8.82
N SER A 272 -20.60 -26.68 8.36
CA SER A 272 -20.90 -27.95 9.03
C SER A 272 -19.93 -29.08 8.67
N GLU A 273 -19.52 -29.18 7.40
CA GLU A 273 -18.73 -30.31 6.89
C GLU A 273 -17.24 -30.01 6.72
N ARG A 274 -16.86 -28.73 6.59
CA ARG A 274 -15.49 -28.26 6.30
C ARG A 274 -15.13 -27.01 7.13
N PRO A 275 -15.15 -27.09 8.48
CA PRO A 275 -15.03 -25.94 9.36
C PRO A 275 -13.71 -25.15 9.19
N ASP A 276 -12.60 -25.83 8.88
CA ASP A 276 -11.32 -25.16 8.63
C ASP A 276 -11.36 -24.29 7.36
N ASP A 277 -12.01 -24.77 6.30
CA ASP A 277 -12.16 -24.04 5.05
C ASP A 277 -13.14 -22.87 5.20
N TYR A 278 -14.22 -23.07 5.97
CA TYR A 278 -15.14 -22.01 6.35
C TYR A 278 -14.40 -20.89 7.10
N PHE A 279 -13.55 -21.24 8.06
CA PHE A 279 -12.79 -20.27 8.83
C PHE A 279 -11.77 -19.52 7.96
N ALA A 280 -11.10 -20.21 7.03
CA ALA A 280 -10.20 -19.57 6.07
C ALA A 280 -10.94 -18.61 5.13
N LEU A 281 -12.14 -18.98 4.69
CA LEU A 281 -13.05 -18.13 3.91
C LEU A 281 -13.50 -16.90 4.72
N GLU A 282 -13.87 -17.09 5.99
CA GLU A 282 -14.28 -16.00 6.89
C GLU A 282 -13.14 -14.98 7.07
N ILE A 283 -11.92 -15.46 7.36
CA ILE A 283 -10.72 -14.60 7.42
C ILE A 283 -10.49 -13.86 6.09
N GLY A 284 -10.70 -14.55 4.98
CA GLY A 284 -10.47 -14.02 3.64
C GLY A 284 -11.57 -13.10 3.12
N THR A 285 -12.74 -13.01 3.75
CA THR A 285 -13.90 -12.28 3.20
C THR A 285 -14.58 -11.33 4.17
N ASP A 286 -14.36 -11.51 5.47
CA ASP A 286 -14.92 -10.61 6.47
C ASP A 286 -14.07 -9.34 6.59
N LYS A 287 -14.75 -8.20 6.68
CA LYS A 287 -14.16 -6.87 6.82
C LYS A 287 -13.33 -6.74 8.10
N ASP A 288 -13.62 -7.53 9.13
CA ASP A 288 -12.97 -7.46 10.45
C ASP A 288 -11.46 -7.78 10.38
N TYR A 289 -11.03 -8.55 9.37
CA TYR A 289 -9.65 -8.98 9.23
C TYR A 289 -8.77 -8.08 8.35
N LEU A 290 -9.32 -7.02 7.73
CA LEU A 290 -8.57 -6.15 6.82
C LEU A 290 -7.37 -5.50 7.51
N ALA A 291 -7.60 -4.87 8.67
CA ALA A 291 -6.55 -4.16 9.40
C ALA A 291 -5.47 -5.13 9.93
N THR A 292 -5.92 -6.25 10.52
CA THR A 292 -5.03 -7.22 11.17
C THR A 292 -4.24 -8.04 10.15
N SER A 293 -4.78 -8.30 8.96
CA SER A 293 -4.07 -8.91 7.84
C SER A 293 -2.89 -8.05 7.39
N ILE A 294 -3.09 -6.72 7.25
CA ILE A 294 -1.99 -5.78 6.96
C ILE A 294 -0.94 -5.84 8.09
N SER A 295 -1.38 -5.69 9.34
CA SER A 295 -0.48 -5.64 10.49
C SER A 295 0.35 -6.91 10.63
N TYR A 296 -0.27 -8.08 10.47
CA TYR A 296 0.41 -9.37 10.53
C TYR A 296 1.44 -9.53 9.42
N ARG A 297 1.08 -9.22 8.16
CA ARG A 297 1.96 -9.47 7.00
C ARG A 297 3.11 -8.47 6.87
N LEU A 298 2.92 -7.24 7.35
CA LEU A 298 3.95 -6.19 7.31
C LEU A 298 4.66 -6.01 8.66
N ASN A 299 4.36 -6.88 9.65
CA ASN A 299 4.95 -6.83 10.99
C ASN A 299 4.77 -5.46 11.69
N LEU A 300 3.55 -4.92 11.61
CA LEU A 300 3.18 -3.65 12.24
C LEU A 300 2.58 -3.92 13.62
N THR A 301 3.02 -3.16 14.63
CA THR A 301 2.77 -3.47 16.04
C THR A 301 1.98 -2.39 16.80
N GLY A 302 1.47 -1.38 16.09
CA GLY A 302 0.54 -0.40 16.66
C GLY A 302 -0.91 -0.92 16.72
N PRO A 303 -1.86 -0.09 17.19
CA PRO A 303 -3.29 -0.38 17.12
C PRO A 303 -3.73 -0.73 15.70
N SER A 304 -4.55 -1.77 15.55
CA SER A 304 -5.03 -2.27 14.26
C SER A 304 -6.56 -2.38 14.31
N GLU A 305 -7.24 -1.39 13.73
CA GLU A 305 -8.68 -1.17 13.89
C GLU A 305 -9.41 -1.16 12.54
N VAL A 306 -10.61 -1.75 12.52
CA VAL A 306 -11.56 -1.61 11.42
C VAL A 306 -12.66 -0.63 11.83
N VAL A 307 -12.94 0.38 10.99
CA VAL A 307 -13.95 1.41 11.24
C VAL A 307 -15.08 1.32 10.22
N GLN A 308 -16.32 1.39 10.67
CA GLN A 308 -17.51 1.25 9.82
C GLN A 308 -18.56 2.30 10.16
N THR A 309 -18.71 3.29 9.28
CA THR A 309 -19.68 4.39 9.38
C THR A 309 -20.34 4.68 8.03
N ALA A 310 -20.54 3.62 7.23
CA ALA A 310 -21.04 3.69 5.86
C ALA A 310 -20.17 4.60 4.95
N CYS A 311 -20.75 5.51 4.18
CA CYS A 311 -20.01 6.31 3.19
C CYS A 311 -18.89 7.19 3.78
N SER A 312 -18.94 7.50 5.09
CA SER A 312 -17.89 8.26 5.78
C SER A 312 -16.75 7.41 6.33
N SER A 313 -16.82 6.07 6.25
CA SER A 313 -15.92 5.15 6.97
C SER A 313 -14.44 5.45 6.75
N SER A 314 -14.02 5.60 5.49
CA SER A 314 -12.62 5.87 5.15
C SER A 314 -12.13 7.22 5.67
N LEU A 315 -12.97 8.26 5.68
CA LEU A 315 -12.55 9.56 6.22
C LEU A 315 -12.53 9.53 7.75
N VAL A 316 -13.48 8.86 8.40
CA VAL A 316 -13.47 8.62 9.86
C VAL A 316 -12.23 7.80 10.27
N ALA A 317 -11.81 6.83 9.47
CA ALA A 317 -10.57 6.08 9.70
C ALA A 317 -9.33 6.99 9.72
N VAL A 318 -9.28 7.99 8.83
CA VAL A 318 -8.21 9.00 8.82
C VAL A 318 -8.32 9.93 10.04
N VAL A 319 -9.52 10.36 10.45
CA VAL A 319 -9.68 11.15 11.70
C VAL A 319 -9.21 10.36 12.93
N ARG A 320 -9.54 9.06 13.01
CA ARG A 320 -9.06 8.17 14.08
C ARG A 320 -7.54 8.04 14.08
N ALA A 321 -6.92 7.94 12.90
CA ALA A 321 -5.47 7.92 12.74
C ALA A 321 -4.81 9.23 13.23
N VAL A 322 -5.40 10.40 12.90
CA VAL A 322 -4.96 11.71 13.40
C VAL A 322 -5.00 11.74 14.93
N GLN A 323 -6.08 11.24 15.55
CA GLN A 323 -6.20 11.18 17.00
C GLN A 323 -5.14 10.25 17.63
N MET A 324 -4.88 9.09 17.05
CA MET A 324 -3.84 8.16 17.54
C MET A 324 -2.45 8.81 17.53
N LEU A 325 -2.12 9.57 16.49
CA LEU A 325 -0.84 10.28 16.37
C LEU A 325 -0.74 11.42 17.38
N ARG A 326 -1.80 12.25 17.52
CA ARG A 326 -1.85 13.34 18.51
C ARG A 326 -1.72 12.83 19.95
N LEU A 327 -2.26 11.64 20.24
CA LEU A 327 -2.13 10.97 21.55
C LEU A 327 -0.80 10.23 21.75
N GLY A 328 0.09 10.21 20.74
CA GLY A 328 1.38 9.53 20.82
C GLY A 328 1.31 8.00 20.86
N LEU A 329 0.17 7.40 20.50
CA LEU A 329 -0.03 5.95 20.46
C LEU A 329 0.87 5.30 19.39
N CYS A 330 1.07 6.01 18.28
CA CYS A 330 1.81 5.55 17.12
C CYS A 330 2.87 6.58 16.66
N ASP A 331 3.88 6.11 15.94
CA ASP A 331 4.82 6.92 15.18
C ASP A 331 4.32 7.17 13.76
N TYR A 332 3.66 6.16 13.19
CA TYR A 332 2.96 6.23 11.91
C TYR A 332 1.59 5.57 12.03
N VAL A 333 0.63 6.01 11.22
CA VAL A 333 -0.63 5.29 11.06
C VAL A 333 -0.96 5.18 9.58
N LEU A 334 -1.16 3.95 9.12
CA LEU A 334 -1.67 3.67 7.79
C LEU A 334 -3.20 3.64 7.85
N CYS A 335 -3.88 4.45 7.04
CA CYS A 335 -5.33 4.57 7.10
C CYS A 335 -6.02 4.84 5.77
N GLY A 336 -7.29 4.46 5.66
CA GLY A 336 -8.10 4.65 4.47
C GLY A 336 -9.16 3.56 4.34
N GLY A 337 -9.33 2.98 3.15
CA GLY A 337 -10.30 1.92 2.98
C GLY A 337 -10.37 1.28 1.59
N ALA A 338 -11.10 0.18 1.52
CA ALA A 338 -11.39 -0.55 0.30
C ALA A 338 -12.86 -0.94 0.24
N SER A 339 -13.45 -0.85 -0.96
CA SER A 339 -14.82 -1.28 -1.22
C SER A 339 -14.92 -1.84 -2.62
N PHE A 340 -15.39 -3.08 -2.73
CA PHE A 340 -15.59 -3.78 -4.00
C PHE A 340 -16.96 -4.44 -3.96
N SER A 341 -17.81 -4.20 -4.96
CA SER A 341 -19.09 -4.91 -5.07
C SER A 341 -18.92 -6.17 -5.91
N PRO A 342 -19.39 -7.35 -5.42
CA PRO A 342 -19.36 -8.60 -6.18
C PRO A 342 -20.30 -8.54 -7.40
N ASP A 343 -21.36 -7.75 -7.30
CA ASP A 343 -22.33 -7.49 -8.35
C ASP A 343 -21.74 -6.57 -9.42
N GLY A 344 -21.74 -7.08 -10.66
CA GLY A 344 -21.17 -6.38 -11.81
C GLY A 344 -21.95 -5.12 -12.21
N ALA A 345 -23.27 -5.16 -12.10
CA ALA A 345 -24.15 -4.02 -12.36
C ALA A 345 -25.35 -4.04 -11.41
N VAL A 346 -25.58 -2.92 -10.73
CA VAL A 346 -26.64 -2.77 -9.72
C VAL A 346 -28.01 -2.73 -10.40
N ARG A 347 -29.01 -3.38 -9.80
CA ARG A 347 -30.39 -3.31 -10.30
C ARG A 347 -30.96 -1.90 -10.11
N GLN A 348 -31.58 -1.37 -11.15
CA GLN A 348 -32.31 -0.12 -11.06
C GLN A 348 -33.63 -0.36 -10.32
N VAL A 349 -33.87 0.41 -9.26
CA VAL A 349 -35.08 0.35 -8.44
C VAL A 349 -35.56 1.77 -8.20
N ASP A 350 -36.83 2.01 -8.51
CA ASP A 350 -37.44 3.33 -8.33
C ASP A 350 -37.37 3.78 -6.86
N GLY A 351 -37.00 5.04 -6.64
CA GLY A 351 -36.87 5.63 -5.31
C GLY A 351 -35.54 5.36 -4.58
N MET A 352 -34.62 4.57 -5.18
CA MET A 352 -33.27 4.38 -4.65
C MET A 352 -32.31 5.48 -5.10
N ILE A 353 -31.13 5.54 -4.48
CA ILE A 353 -30.12 6.60 -4.69
C ILE A 353 -29.35 6.48 -6.02
N TRP A 354 -29.59 5.43 -6.81
CA TRP A 354 -28.82 5.14 -8.02
C TRP A 354 -29.29 5.99 -9.20
N SER A 355 -28.33 6.61 -9.89
CA SER A 355 -28.57 7.37 -11.12
C SER A 355 -29.09 6.43 -12.23
N PRO A 356 -30.29 6.68 -12.79
CA PRO A 356 -30.87 5.87 -13.87
C PRO A 356 -30.02 5.83 -15.15
N ASP A 357 -29.33 6.93 -15.45
CA ASP A 357 -28.46 7.07 -16.63
C ASP A 357 -26.99 6.78 -16.32
N ALA A 358 -26.71 6.24 -15.12
CA ALA A 358 -25.41 5.77 -14.65
C ALA A 358 -24.29 6.81 -14.72
N VAL A 359 -24.60 8.04 -14.33
CA VAL A 359 -23.61 9.11 -14.22
C VAL A 359 -23.88 9.90 -12.95
N CYS A 360 -22.84 10.09 -12.14
CA CYS A 360 -22.92 10.93 -10.94
C CYS A 360 -22.62 12.37 -11.36
N ARG A 361 -23.55 13.30 -11.13
CA ARG A 361 -23.40 14.73 -11.50
C ARG A 361 -23.46 15.64 -10.27
N PRO A 362 -22.39 15.70 -9.47
CA PRO A 362 -22.39 16.53 -8.27
C PRO A 362 -22.69 17.99 -8.62
N PHE A 363 -23.74 18.53 -8.01
CA PHE A 363 -24.17 19.93 -8.09
C PHE A 363 -24.66 20.41 -9.47
N ALA A 364 -24.89 19.51 -10.42
CA ALA A 364 -25.53 19.84 -11.70
C ALA A 364 -27.06 19.98 -11.54
N ASP A 365 -27.69 20.71 -12.46
CA ASP A 365 -29.15 20.89 -12.48
C ASP A 365 -29.93 19.60 -12.76
N ASP A 366 -29.36 18.73 -13.59
CA ASP A 366 -29.90 17.42 -13.95
C ASP A 366 -29.39 16.27 -13.04
N ALA A 367 -28.81 16.61 -11.87
CA ALA A 367 -28.38 15.65 -10.86
C ALA A 367 -29.55 14.73 -10.40
N ASN A 368 -29.40 13.43 -10.59
CA ASN A 368 -30.48 12.44 -10.42
C ASN A 368 -30.07 11.17 -9.65
N GLY A 369 -28.89 11.15 -9.03
CA GLY A 369 -28.40 10.01 -8.25
C GLY A 369 -26.88 9.80 -8.32
N THR A 370 -26.42 8.77 -7.63
CA THR A 370 -25.02 8.35 -7.59
C THR A 370 -24.77 7.11 -8.46
N VAL A 371 -23.51 6.82 -8.76
CA VAL A 371 -23.06 5.60 -9.44
C VAL A 371 -22.17 4.80 -8.49
N ASN A 372 -22.37 3.50 -8.41
CA ASN A 372 -21.51 2.64 -7.58
C ASN A 372 -20.10 2.56 -8.15
N ALA A 373 -19.09 2.46 -7.28
CA ALA A 373 -17.70 2.30 -7.69
C ALA A 373 -16.93 1.34 -6.77
N ASP A 374 -15.99 0.62 -7.37
CA ASP A 374 -14.98 -0.18 -6.69
C ASP A 374 -13.71 0.64 -6.48
N GLY A 375 -12.95 0.30 -5.45
CA GLY A 375 -11.57 0.73 -5.34
C GLY A 375 -10.99 0.61 -3.93
N CYS A 376 -9.72 0.96 -3.83
CA CYS A 376 -8.94 0.96 -2.61
C CYS A 376 -8.03 2.18 -2.57
N GLY A 377 -7.91 2.82 -1.41
CA GLY A 377 -6.92 3.87 -1.19
C GLY A 377 -6.46 3.87 0.25
N LEU A 378 -5.16 4.11 0.47
CA LEU A 378 -4.56 4.27 1.78
C LEU A 378 -3.57 5.44 1.78
N VAL A 379 -3.49 6.12 2.92
CA VAL A 379 -2.49 7.15 3.20
C VAL A 379 -1.70 6.78 4.46
N LEU A 380 -0.41 7.11 4.48
CA LEU A 380 0.44 7.00 5.65
C LEU A 380 0.58 8.36 6.32
N LEU A 381 0.25 8.41 7.60
CA LEU A 381 0.29 9.62 8.41
C LEU A 381 1.41 9.54 9.45
N THR A 382 2.03 10.68 9.76
CA THR A 382 2.90 10.85 10.94
C THR A 382 2.74 12.26 11.51
N ARG A 383 3.23 12.51 12.72
CA ARG A 383 3.25 13.87 13.27
C ARG A 383 4.13 14.77 12.40
N LEU A 384 3.68 15.99 12.11
CA LEU A 384 4.38 16.89 11.18
C LEU A 384 5.84 17.14 11.61
N GLU A 385 6.06 17.39 12.90
CA GLU A 385 7.40 17.55 13.49
C GLU A 385 8.31 16.34 13.22
N ALA A 386 7.75 15.13 13.21
CA ALA A 386 8.49 13.90 13.00
C ALA A 386 8.81 13.69 11.52
N ALA A 387 7.89 14.06 10.61
CA ALA A 387 8.18 14.09 9.17
C ALA A 387 9.31 15.08 8.85
N GLN A 388 9.27 16.28 9.45
CA GLN A 388 10.29 17.31 9.27
C GLN A 388 11.66 16.86 9.81
N ALA A 389 11.70 16.28 11.02
CA ALA A 389 12.92 15.76 11.62
C ALA A 389 13.56 14.65 10.77
N ARG A 390 12.75 13.85 10.09
CA ARG A 390 13.19 12.77 9.17
C ARG A 390 13.40 13.23 7.74
N ARG A 391 13.18 14.51 7.42
CA ARG A 391 13.20 15.06 6.05
C ARG A 391 12.33 14.26 5.07
N GLN A 392 11.21 13.74 5.54
CA GLN A 392 10.26 13.02 4.70
C GLN A 392 9.52 13.97 3.75
N ARG A 393 9.14 13.45 2.58
CA ARG A 393 8.18 14.14 1.71
C ARG A 393 6.87 14.33 2.47
N VAL A 394 6.27 15.51 2.33
CA VAL A 394 4.93 15.79 2.85
C VAL A 394 4.05 16.24 1.69
N TYR A 395 2.96 15.52 1.44
CA TYR A 395 1.97 15.87 0.43
C TYR A 395 1.09 17.03 0.89
N ALA A 396 0.56 16.92 2.11
CA ALA A 396 -0.22 17.96 2.76
C ALA A 396 -0.17 17.80 4.30
N ASN A 397 -0.48 18.88 5.01
CA ASN A 397 -0.63 18.87 6.46
C ASN A 397 -2.12 18.87 6.84
N ILE A 398 -2.57 17.87 7.58
CA ILE A 398 -3.88 17.82 8.22
C ILE A 398 -3.80 18.64 9.51
N CYS A 399 -4.47 19.79 9.50
CA CYS A 399 -4.45 20.73 10.62
C CYS A 399 -5.76 20.72 11.43
N GLY A 400 -6.87 20.27 10.84
CA GLY A 400 -8.16 20.15 11.53
C GLY A 400 -8.91 18.89 11.13
N ALA A 401 -9.56 18.23 12.07
CA ALA A 401 -10.40 17.07 11.78
C ALA A 401 -11.51 16.91 12.82
N ALA A 402 -12.73 16.59 12.37
CA ALA A 402 -13.86 16.36 13.26
C ALA A 402 -14.80 15.27 12.73
N VAL A 403 -15.49 14.62 13.68
CA VAL A 403 -16.56 13.67 13.44
C VAL A 403 -17.71 14.00 14.41
N ASN A 404 -18.95 13.98 13.92
CA ASN A 404 -20.16 14.02 14.77
C ASN A 404 -21.20 13.01 14.29
N ASN A 405 -22.39 13.02 14.91
CA ASN A 405 -23.54 12.29 14.43
C ASN A 405 -24.80 13.16 14.44
N ASP A 406 -25.62 13.03 13.41
CA ASP A 406 -26.88 13.75 13.24
C ASP A 406 -27.93 13.48 14.34
N GLY A 407 -27.84 12.34 15.03
CA GLY A 407 -28.83 11.91 16.00
C GLY A 407 -30.23 11.83 15.39
N SER A 408 -31.25 12.28 16.13
CA SER A 408 -32.64 12.37 15.68
C SER A 408 -32.99 13.69 14.99
N ARG A 409 -32.01 14.56 14.68
CA ARG A 409 -32.23 15.87 14.03
C ARG A 409 -32.59 15.77 12.54
N LYS A 410 -32.50 14.58 11.96
CA LYS A 410 -32.77 14.26 10.56
C LYS A 410 -34.21 13.78 10.36
N ALA A 411 -34.78 14.01 9.18
CA ALA A 411 -36.17 13.66 8.85
C ALA A 411 -36.45 12.13 8.82
N GLY A 412 -35.40 11.32 8.74
CA GLY A 412 -35.47 9.86 8.75
C GLY A 412 -34.07 9.27 8.88
N PHE A 413 -33.96 7.96 9.08
CA PHE A 413 -32.66 7.29 9.30
C PHE A 413 -31.65 7.55 8.18
N SER A 414 -32.11 7.54 6.93
CA SER A 414 -31.29 7.73 5.73
C SER A 414 -31.14 9.19 5.30
N ALA A 415 -31.89 10.12 5.90
CA ALA A 415 -31.84 11.53 5.53
C ALA A 415 -30.62 12.22 6.14
N PRO A 416 -29.93 13.14 5.43
CA PRO A 416 -28.88 13.95 6.04
C PRO A 416 -29.46 15.01 7.00
N SER A 417 -28.65 15.49 7.95
CA SER A 417 -28.97 16.67 8.75
C SER A 417 -28.18 17.90 8.31
N PHE A 418 -28.89 18.98 7.96
CA PHE A 418 -28.28 20.29 7.71
C PHE A 418 -27.44 20.77 8.91
N GLN A 419 -28.01 20.72 10.12
CA GLN A 419 -27.31 21.18 11.33
C GLN A 419 -26.12 20.28 11.69
N GLY A 420 -26.23 18.96 11.46
CA GLY A 420 -25.12 18.04 11.67
C GLY A 420 -23.92 18.34 10.76
N GLN A 421 -24.16 18.68 9.49
CA GLN A 421 -23.11 19.10 8.57
C GLN A 421 -22.48 20.43 8.98
N VAL A 422 -23.29 21.44 9.31
CA VAL A 422 -22.78 22.75 9.79
C VAL A 422 -21.89 22.58 11.03
N GLU A 423 -22.34 21.77 11.99
CA GLU A 423 -21.61 21.51 13.23
C GLU A 423 -20.25 20.85 12.97
N VAL A 424 -20.19 19.76 12.18
CA VAL A 424 -18.92 19.06 11.95
C VAL A 424 -17.90 19.93 11.19
N ILE A 425 -18.37 20.77 10.26
CA ILE A 425 -17.51 21.71 9.52
C ILE A 425 -16.90 22.72 10.51
N ARG A 426 -17.75 23.35 11.35
CA ARG A 426 -17.30 24.32 12.36
C ARG A 426 -16.36 23.67 13.39
N MET A 427 -16.62 22.43 13.81
CA MET A 427 -15.73 21.68 14.71
C MET A 427 -14.34 21.46 14.10
N ALA A 428 -14.26 21.03 12.84
CA ALA A 428 -12.98 20.79 12.17
C ALA A 428 -12.22 22.10 11.90
N HIS A 429 -12.92 23.19 11.59
CA HIS A 429 -12.32 24.52 11.46
C HIS A 429 -11.80 25.05 12.79
N ALA A 430 -12.54 24.84 13.88
CA ALA A 430 -12.11 25.17 15.24
C ALA A 430 -10.88 24.35 15.66
N ASP A 431 -10.84 23.05 15.35
CA ASP A 431 -9.67 22.20 15.58
C ASP A 431 -8.44 22.68 14.77
N ALA A 432 -8.65 23.18 13.56
CA ALA A 432 -7.60 23.81 12.73
C ALA A 432 -7.24 25.24 13.14
N ASN A 433 -7.98 25.85 14.06
CA ASN A 433 -7.92 27.26 14.40
C ASN A 433 -7.96 28.17 13.15
N ILE A 434 -8.94 27.95 12.27
CA ILE A 434 -9.18 28.76 11.07
C ILE A 434 -10.65 29.23 10.98
N SER A 435 -10.87 30.24 10.16
CA SER A 435 -12.19 30.73 9.77
C SER A 435 -12.58 30.27 8.36
N GLY A 436 -13.80 30.56 7.91
CA GLY A 436 -14.17 30.32 6.52
C GLY A 436 -13.44 31.20 5.50
N ASP A 437 -12.92 32.37 5.91
CA ASP A 437 -12.14 33.26 5.05
C ASP A 437 -10.78 32.66 4.65
N ASP A 438 -10.30 31.68 5.41
CA ASP A 438 -9.03 30.99 5.18
C ASP A 438 -9.15 29.86 4.14
N VAL A 439 -10.37 29.39 3.82
CA VAL A 439 -10.58 28.21 2.97
C VAL A 439 -10.61 28.59 1.49
N ASP A 440 -9.78 27.90 0.69
CA ASP A 440 -9.69 28.15 -0.75
C ASP A 440 -10.49 27.13 -1.58
N TYR A 441 -10.62 25.90 -1.09
CA TYR A 441 -11.27 24.78 -1.80
C TYR A 441 -11.99 23.81 -0.86
N ILE A 442 -13.10 23.24 -1.31
CA ILE A 442 -13.82 22.17 -0.63
C ILE A 442 -14.07 21.01 -1.59
N GLU A 443 -13.54 19.84 -1.22
CA GLU A 443 -13.94 18.55 -1.77
C GLU A 443 -15.17 18.08 -0.99
N ALA A 444 -16.31 18.16 -1.63
CA ALA A 444 -17.59 17.84 -1.01
C ALA A 444 -17.85 16.33 -0.94
N HIS A 445 -18.86 15.95 -0.17
CA HIS A 445 -19.46 14.63 -0.29
C HIS A 445 -20.13 14.47 -1.67
N GLY A 446 -20.89 15.47 -2.14
CA GLY A 446 -21.29 15.69 -3.54
C GLY A 446 -21.66 14.42 -4.29
N THR A 447 -22.84 13.88 -4.00
CA THR A 447 -23.29 12.56 -4.50
C THR A 447 -24.09 12.63 -5.79
N GLY A 448 -24.37 13.84 -6.31
CA GLY A 448 -25.21 14.01 -7.48
C GLY A 448 -26.68 13.75 -7.17
N THR A 449 -27.09 13.82 -5.90
CA THR A 449 -28.48 13.58 -5.50
C THR A 449 -29.27 14.88 -5.47
N ARG A 450 -30.48 14.85 -6.03
CA ARG A 450 -31.34 16.05 -6.17
C ARG A 450 -31.59 16.82 -4.88
N LEU A 451 -31.65 16.12 -3.73
CA LEU A 451 -31.85 16.75 -2.42
C LEU A 451 -30.57 16.92 -1.61
N GLY A 452 -29.61 15.99 -1.73
CA GLY A 452 -28.38 16.02 -0.93
C GLY A 452 -27.47 17.17 -1.33
N ASP A 453 -27.30 17.41 -2.63
CA ASP A 453 -26.37 18.42 -3.14
C ASP A 453 -26.78 19.86 -2.73
N PRO A 454 -28.06 20.30 -2.86
CA PRO A 454 -28.47 21.62 -2.36
C PRO A 454 -28.33 21.77 -0.84
N LEU A 455 -28.64 20.72 -0.08
CA LEU A 455 -28.52 20.74 1.38
C LEU A 455 -27.05 20.91 1.81
N GLU A 456 -26.14 20.18 1.16
CA GLU A 456 -24.71 20.28 1.44
C GLU A 456 -24.15 21.67 1.11
N VAL A 457 -24.52 22.25 -0.04
CA VAL A 457 -24.06 23.60 -0.41
C VAL A 457 -24.57 24.66 0.56
N GLN A 458 -25.82 24.55 1.01
CA GLN A 458 -26.35 25.46 2.03
C GLN A 458 -25.63 25.29 3.37
N ALA A 459 -25.35 24.05 3.80
CA ALA A 459 -24.64 23.79 5.04
C ALA A 459 -23.20 24.32 5.01
N LEU A 460 -22.51 24.14 3.88
CA LEU A 460 -21.18 24.70 3.66
C LEU A 460 -21.21 26.24 3.70
N ALA A 461 -22.16 26.89 3.00
CA ALA A 461 -22.28 28.34 3.00
C ALA A 461 -22.51 28.91 4.41
N GLU A 462 -23.41 28.29 5.18
CA GLU A 462 -23.70 28.64 6.58
C GLU A 462 -22.49 28.41 7.50
N ALA A 463 -21.80 27.27 7.36
CA ALA A 463 -20.67 26.93 8.20
C ALA A 463 -19.46 27.84 7.95
N LEU A 464 -19.16 28.14 6.67
CA LEU A 464 -18.06 29.01 6.28
C LEU A 464 -18.31 30.46 6.70
N SER A 465 -19.54 30.97 6.54
CA SER A 465 -19.90 32.35 6.90
C SER A 465 -18.92 33.40 6.32
N THR A 466 -18.39 33.15 5.11
CA THR A 466 -17.44 34.00 4.41
C THR A 466 -18.09 34.72 3.23
N LYS A 467 -17.51 35.85 2.82
CA LYS A 467 -17.81 36.54 1.55
C LYS A 467 -16.80 36.25 0.45
N ARG A 468 -15.69 35.59 0.79
CA ARG A 468 -14.64 35.22 -0.16
C ARG A 468 -15.12 34.04 -0.99
N THR A 469 -14.78 34.02 -2.27
CA THR A 469 -15.06 32.87 -3.12
C THR A 469 -14.24 31.66 -2.67
N VAL A 470 -14.93 30.53 -2.53
CA VAL A 470 -14.37 29.21 -2.20
C VAL A 470 -14.70 28.25 -3.33
N LEU A 471 -13.69 27.58 -3.87
CA LEU A 471 -13.90 26.60 -4.93
C LEU A 471 -14.53 25.32 -4.37
N LEU A 472 -15.43 24.71 -5.14
CA LEU A 472 -16.18 23.51 -4.76
C LEU A 472 -16.02 22.43 -5.84
N GLY A 473 -15.80 21.19 -5.43
CA GLY A 473 -15.83 20.06 -6.36
C GLY A 473 -16.14 18.73 -5.68
N SER A 474 -16.28 17.68 -6.50
CA SER A 474 -16.41 16.30 -6.03
C SER A 474 -15.76 15.35 -7.02
N VAL A 475 -14.89 14.47 -6.52
CA VAL A 475 -14.24 13.39 -7.29
C VAL A 475 -15.24 12.35 -7.79
N LYS A 476 -16.45 12.29 -7.21
CA LYS A 476 -17.46 11.27 -7.55
C LYS A 476 -17.99 11.44 -8.97
N GLY A 477 -17.92 12.65 -9.53
CA GLY A 477 -18.20 12.86 -10.95
C GLY A 477 -17.25 12.10 -11.87
N ASN A 478 -15.98 11.94 -11.48
CA ASN A 478 -14.99 11.21 -12.28
C ASN A 478 -15.14 9.70 -12.13
N LEU A 479 -15.22 9.19 -10.91
CA LEU A 479 -15.05 7.75 -10.63
C LEU A 479 -16.27 7.06 -10.00
N GLY A 480 -17.33 7.80 -9.67
CA GLY A 480 -18.48 7.30 -8.91
C GLY A 480 -18.24 7.27 -7.40
N HIS A 481 -19.08 6.55 -6.67
CA HIS A 481 -19.09 6.49 -5.22
C HIS A 481 -18.54 5.15 -4.71
N MET A 482 -17.32 5.18 -4.15
CA MET A 482 -16.62 4.01 -3.62
C MET A 482 -17.14 3.49 -2.27
N ASN A 483 -18.45 3.55 -2.04
CA ASN A 483 -19.12 3.14 -0.78
C ASN A 483 -18.35 3.51 0.51
N THR A 484 -17.90 2.55 1.33
CA THR A 484 -17.19 2.80 2.59
C THR A 484 -15.83 3.47 2.37
N ALA A 485 -15.21 3.25 1.20
CA ALA A 485 -13.98 3.90 0.76
C ALA A 485 -14.21 5.26 0.07
N ALA A 486 -15.41 5.85 0.08
CA ALA A 486 -15.70 7.06 -0.71
C ALA A 486 -15.00 8.35 -0.26
N GLY A 487 -14.46 8.42 0.95
CA GLY A 487 -13.72 9.58 1.44
C GLY A 487 -12.27 9.64 0.97
N ILE A 488 -11.63 8.48 0.78
CA ILE A 488 -10.18 8.42 0.53
C ILE A 488 -9.74 8.99 -0.83
N PRO A 489 -10.48 8.85 -1.95
CA PRO A 489 -10.09 9.46 -3.22
C PRO A 489 -10.17 10.98 -3.16
N GLY A 490 -11.13 11.53 -2.42
CA GLY A 490 -11.26 12.97 -2.19
C GLY A 490 -10.09 13.52 -1.39
N LEU A 491 -9.67 12.81 -0.33
CA LEU A 491 -8.47 13.18 0.44
C LEU A 491 -7.20 13.15 -0.43
N ILE A 492 -7.01 12.10 -1.21
CA ILE A 492 -5.85 11.94 -2.11
C ILE A 492 -5.85 13.04 -3.18
N LYS A 493 -7.01 13.31 -3.81
CA LYS A 493 -7.18 14.42 -4.77
C LYS A 493 -6.75 15.75 -4.17
N VAL A 494 -7.25 16.10 -2.98
CA VAL A 494 -6.92 17.38 -2.33
C VAL A 494 -5.46 17.45 -1.91
N ALA A 495 -4.90 16.36 -1.37
CA ALA A 495 -3.48 16.29 -1.03
C ALA A 495 -2.60 16.52 -2.26
N LEU A 496 -2.94 15.91 -3.40
CA LEU A 496 -2.24 16.11 -4.67
C LEU A 496 -2.42 17.53 -5.22
N MET A 497 -3.62 18.10 -5.16
CA MET A 497 -3.87 19.49 -5.58
C MET A 497 -3.03 20.48 -4.78
N LEU A 498 -2.95 20.32 -3.46
CA LEU A 498 -2.10 21.15 -2.59
C LEU A 498 -0.61 20.91 -2.89
N HIS A 499 -0.19 19.66 -3.04
CA HIS A 499 1.21 19.31 -3.32
C HIS A 499 1.70 19.86 -4.66
N HIS A 500 0.88 19.75 -5.71
CA HIS A 500 1.20 20.25 -7.05
C HIS A 500 0.86 21.73 -7.24
N GLN A 501 0.20 22.38 -6.26
CA GLN A 501 -0.33 23.75 -6.37
C GLN A 501 -1.13 23.93 -7.67
N HIS A 502 -2.05 23.00 -7.91
CA HIS A 502 -2.82 22.90 -9.15
C HIS A 502 -4.25 22.45 -8.83
N VAL A 503 -5.26 23.12 -9.36
CA VAL A 503 -6.68 22.77 -9.21
C VAL A 503 -7.15 21.95 -10.41
N VAL A 504 -8.02 20.98 -10.16
CA VAL A 504 -8.61 20.09 -11.18
C VAL A 504 -10.11 20.35 -11.30
N PRO A 505 -10.70 20.15 -12.49
CA PRO A 505 -12.12 20.41 -12.71
C PRO A 505 -13.00 19.39 -11.96
N SER A 506 -14.15 19.86 -11.49
CA SER A 506 -15.29 19.06 -11.10
C SER A 506 -16.16 18.85 -12.33
N LEU A 507 -16.39 17.59 -12.72
CA LEU A 507 -17.20 17.28 -13.90
C LEU A 507 -18.66 17.73 -13.73
N TYR A 508 -19.33 18.00 -14.85
CA TYR A 508 -20.73 18.40 -14.94
C TYR A 508 -21.05 19.74 -14.25
N SER A 509 -20.06 20.63 -14.15
CA SER A 509 -20.15 21.92 -13.45
C SER A 509 -20.64 23.09 -14.31
N GLU A 510 -20.89 22.86 -15.60
CA GLU A 510 -21.29 23.87 -16.59
C GLU A 510 -22.69 24.42 -16.29
N ASN A 511 -23.63 23.53 -15.97
CA ASN A 511 -25.03 23.83 -15.66
C ASN A 511 -25.32 23.59 -14.17
N PRO A 512 -25.03 24.56 -13.29
CA PRO A 512 -25.13 24.37 -11.86
C PRO A 512 -26.59 24.31 -11.40
N ASN A 513 -26.84 23.57 -10.32
CA ASN A 513 -28.18 23.26 -9.83
C ASN A 513 -29.00 24.50 -9.47
N SER A 514 -30.18 24.64 -10.10
CA SER A 514 -31.09 25.79 -9.92
C SER A 514 -31.81 25.83 -8.57
N LEU A 515 -31.83 24.73 -7.81
CA LEU A 515 -32.33 24.69 -6.43
C LEU A 515 -31.39 25.41 -5.44
N ILE A 516 -30.19 25.76 -5.89
CA ILE A 516 -29.19 26.49 -5.11
C ILE A 516 -29.17 27.94 -5.61
N ASP A 517 -29.38 28.89 -4.69
CA ASP A 517 -29.16 30.31 -4.97
C ASP A 517 -27.66 30.62 -4.87
N TRP A 518 -26.90 30.27 -5.91
CA TRP A 518 -25.43 30.42 -5.97
C TRP A 518 -24.95 31.86 -5.75
N ARG A 519 -25.81 32.87 -5.95
CA ARG A 519 -25.45 34.28 -5.68
C ARG A 519 -25.41 34.59 -4.19
N LYS A 520 -26.02 33.76 -3.35
CA LYS A 520 -26.05 33.88 -1.88
C LYS A 520 -25.06 32.96 -1.18
N THR A 521 -24.29 32.17 -1.92
CA THR A 521 -23.26 31.31 -1.34
C THR A 521 -21.87 31.85 -1.72
N PRO A 522 -20.83 31.61 -0.89
CA PRO A 522 -19.46 31.92 -1.27
C PRO A 522 -18.89 30.88 -2.27
N LEU A 523 -19.66 29.87 -2.65
CA LEU A 523 -19.17 28.68 -3.31
C LEU A 523 -19.24 28.81 -4.83
N GLN A 524 -18.16 28.41 -5.50
CA GLN A 524 -18.10 28.34 -6.96
C GLN A 524 -17.58 26.98 -7.41
N LEU A 525 -18.26 26.32 -8.34
CA LEU A 525 -17.78 25.05 -8.87
C LEU A 525 -16.44 25.21 -9.60
N ALA A 526 -15.49 24.35 -9.30
CA ALA A 526 -14.19 24.29 -9.96
C ALA A 526 -14.36 23.77 -11.39
N ARG A 527 -14.38 24.66 -12.38
CA ARG A 527 -14.66 24.32 -13.80
C ARG A 527 -13.40 24.07 -14.63
N GLU A 528 -12.30 24.68 -14.24
CA GLU A 528 -11.08 24.72 -15.04
C GLU A 528 -9.93 24.02 -14.30
N SER A 529 -9.05 23.38 -15.08
CA SER A 529 -7.79 22.82 -14.61
C SER A 529 -6.70 23.88 -14.74
N GLY A 530 -5.90 24.12 -13.70
CA GLY A 530 -4.83 25.11 -13.80
C GLY A 530 -4.01 25.31 -12.54
N ALA A 531 -2.95 26.11 -12.67
CA ALA A 531 -2.15 26.54 -11.53
C ALA A 531 -3.04 27.19 -10.47
N TRP A 532 -2.81 26.84 -9.21
CA TRP A 532 -3.67 27.21 -8.10
C TRP A 532 -2.85 27.65 -6.90
N SER A 533 -3.10 28.86 -6.42
CA SER A 533 -2.41 29.47 -5.29
C SER A 533 -3.07 29.18 -3.93
N GLY A 534 -4.07 28.29 -3.91
CA GLY A 534 -4.77 27.92 -2.69
C GLY A 534 -3.86 27.19 -1.71
N LYS A 535 -4.03 27.54 -0.44
CA LYS A 535 -3.21 27.05 0.67
C LYS A 535 -4.00 26.17 1.62
N VAL A 536 -5.32 26.34 1.68
CA VAL A 536 -6.19 25.61 2.60
C VAL A 536 -7.33 24.97 1.82
N ALA A 537 -7.49 23.67 2.00
CA ALA A 537 -8.60 22.92 1.44
C ALA A 537 -9.29 22.11 2.52
N ALA A 538 -10.56 21.80 2.33
CA ALA A 538 -11.30 20.93 3.22
C ALA A 538 -11.98 19.78 2.48
N ILE A 539 -12.23 18.67 3.17
CA ILE A 539 -12.90 17.48 2.64
C ILE A 539 -14.06 17.08 3.55
N SER A 540 -15.23 16.81 2.96
CA SER A 540 -16.42 16.29 3.64
C SER A 540 -16.74 14.85 3.24
N SER A 541 -17.18 14.04 4.19
CA SER A 541 -17.86 12.77 3.88
C SER A 541 -18.96 12.46 4.88
N PHE A 542 -20.15 12.11 4.38
CA PHE A 542 -21.36 11.95 5.19
C PHE A 542 -21.90 10.53 5.03
N GLY A 543 -21.97 9.80 6.14
CA GLY A 543 -22.47 8.42 6.17
C GLY A 543 -23.98 8.35 6.34
N ILE A 544 -24.64 7.45 5.62
CA ILE A 544 -26.03 7.08 5.93
C ILE A 544 -26.12 6.60 7.40
N GLY A 545 -27.17 7.00 8.10
CA GLY A 545 -27.28 6.89 9.56
C GLY A 545 -26.80 8.14 10.31
N GLY A 546 -26.03 9.02 9.65
CA GLY A 546 -25.76 10.39 10.08
C GLY A 546 -24.38 10.64 10.68
N THR A 547 -23.42 9.72 10.55
CA THR A 547 -22.04 9.98 11.00
C THR A 547 -21.30 10.79 9.94
N ASN A 548 -20.95 12.03 10.29
CA ASN A 548 -20.31 12.98 9.39
C ASN A 548 -18.84 13.14 9.75
N ALA A 549 -17.99 13.34 8.75
CA ALA A 549 -16.59 13.67 8.92
C ALA A 549 -16.22 14.89 8.07
N HIS A 550 -15.43 15.79 8.64
CA HIS A 550 -14.84 16.93 7.94
C HIS A 550 -13.38 17.11 8.33
N MET A 551 -12.54 17.48 7.36
CA MET A 551 -11.09 17.58 7.54
C MET A 551 -10.52 18.78 6.79
N VAL A 552 -9.56 19.47 7.40
CA VAL A 552 -8.89 20.66 6.88
C VAL A 552 -7.42 20.36 6.64
N LEU A 553 -6.98 20.56 5.40
CA LEU A 553 -5.62 20.39 4.93
C LEU A 553 -4.98 21.73 4.57
N LYS A 554 -3.68 21.85 4.83
CA LYS A 554 -2.83 22.98 4.43
C LYS A 554 -1.70 22.51 3.52
N VAL A 555 -1.34 23.35 2.56
CA VAL A 555 -0.11 23.18 1.75
C VAL A 555 1.11 23.19 2.68
N MET A 556 2.09 22.36 2.36
CA MET A 556 3.43 22.44 2.95
C MET A 556 4.41 23.01 1.92
N PRO A 557 5.28 23.96 2.31
CA PRO A 557 6.34 24.43 1.43
C PRO A 557 7.18 23.24 0.98
N SER A 558 7.46 23.16 -0.33
CA SER A 558 8.44 22.21 -0.83
C SER A 558 9.78 22.52 -0.14
N MET A 559 10.35 21.54 0.56
CA MET A 559 11.73 21.67 1.01
C MET A 559 12.62 21.55 -0.22
N GLU A 560 13.28 22.65 -0.62
CA GLU A 560 14.31 22.59 -1.64
C GLU A 560 15.39 21.60 -1.19
N GLN A 561 15.53 20.50 -1.93
CA GLN A 561 16.63 19.56 -1.74
C GLN A 561 17.87 20.17 -2.38
N THR A 562 18.69 20.85 -1.58
CA THR A 562 20.06 21.21 -1.96
C THR A 562 20.93 19.95 -1.84
N GLU A 563 21.03 19.18 -2.92
CA GLU A 563 21.88 17.99 -2.97
C GLU A 563 23.30 18.38 -3.42
N PRO A 564 24.36 17.88 -2.77
CA PRO A 564 25.72 18.01 -3.28
C PRO A 564 25.86 17.23 -4.60
N ALA A 565 26.53 17.84 -5.59
CA ALA A 565 26.76 17.26 -6.91
C ALA A 565 27.75 16.08 -6.85
N ARG A 566 27.30 14.91 -6.40
CA ARG A 566 28.04 13.66 -6.60
C ARG A 566 27.84 13.19 -8.04
N THR A 567 28.92 12.79 -8.70
CA THR A 567 28.87 12.35 -10.11
C THR A 567 28.51 10.88 -10.28
N ASN A 568 28.59 10.06 -9.22
CA ASN A 568 28.31 8.63 -9.25
C ASN A 568 27.29 8.25 -8.17
N HIS A 569 26.26 7.52 -8.58
CA HIS A 569 25.19 7.05 -7.70
C HIS A 569 25.03 5.54 -7.85
N LEU A 570 24.80 4.81 -6.75
CA LEU A 570 24.50 3.38 -6.79
C LEU A 570 22.98 3.18 -6.70
N PHE A 571 22.41 2.58 -7.73
CA PHE A 571 21.01 2.19 -7.78
C PHE A 571 20.89 0.70 -7.53
N VAL A 572 19.97 0.30 -6.65
CA VAL A 572 19.76 -1.12 -6.30
C VAL A 572 18.32 -1.51 -6.60
N ALA A 573 18.14 -2.57 -7.35
CA ALA A 573 16.85 -3.19 -7.59
C ALA A 573 16.81 -4.56 -6.91
N SER A 574 15.68 -4.90 -6.30
CA SER A 574 15.48 -6.26 -5.78
C SER A 574 14.03 -6.71 -5.92
N ALA A 575 13.83 -8.01 -6.08
CA ALA A 575 12.53 -8.65 -6.18
C ALA A 575 12.56 -10.07 -5.60
N LYS A 576 11.40 -10.71 -5.49
CA LYS A 576 11.31 -12.13 -5.09
C LYS A 576 11.60 -13.12 -6.21
N CYS A 577 11.51 -12.70 -7.48
CA CYS A 577 11.81 -13.55 -8.63
C CYS A 577 12.44 -12.73 -9.76
N GLU A 578 13.09 -13.39 -10.71
CA GLU A 578 13.76 -12.71 -11.83
C GLU A 578 12.79 -11.92 -12.72
N GLY A 579 11.57 -12.40 -12.92
CA GLY A 579 10.55 -11.72 -13.71
C GLY A 579 10.19 -10.35 -13.13
N ALA A 580 9.87 -10.32 -11.83
CA ALA A 580 9.58 -9.08 -11.11
C ALA A 580 10.79 -8.14 -11.05
N LEU A 581 12.02 -8.67 -10.98
CA LEU A 581 13.23 -7.85 -11.03
C LEU A 581 13.39 -7.18 -12.40
N ARG A 582 13.17 -7.91 -13.51
CA ARG A 582 13.21 -7.32 -14.86
C ARG A 582 12.19 -6.21 -15.03
N GLU A 583 10.98 -6.41 -14.50
CA GLU A 583 9.94 -5.39 -14.53
C GLU A 583 10.31 -4.15 -13.68
N MET A 584 10.88 -4.35 -12.49
CA MET A 584 11.40 -3.28 -11.65
C MET A 584 12.52 -2.50 -12.37
N GLN A 585 13.48 -3.20 -12.98
CA GLN A 585 14.55 -2.58 -13.77
C GLN A 585 13.99 -1.79 -14.94
N HIS A 586 12.99 -2.33 -15.65
CA HIS A 586 12.32 -1.63 -16.73
C HIS A 586 11.64 -0.34 -16.24
N ARG A 587 10.88 -0.43 -15.14
CA ARG A 587 10.24 0.74 -14.51
C ARG A 587 11.26 1.79 -14.06
N LEU A 588 12.36 1.38 -13.43
CA LEU A 588 13.45 2.28 -13.04
C LEU A 588 14.10 2.96 -14.24
N GLY A 589 14.31 2.23 -15.35
CA GLY A 589 14.89 2.76 -16.58
C GLY A 589 13.98 3.75 -17.32
N GLN A 590 12.66 3.73 -17.06
CA GLN A 590 11.71 4.71 -17.60
C GLN A 590 11.69 6.02 -16.81
N VAL A 591 12.22 6.05 -15.59
CA VAL A 591 12.26 7.30 -14.81
C VAL A 591 13.34 8.22 -15.41
N ALA A 592 12.99 9.51 -15.56
CA ALA A 592 13.82 10.48 -16.28
C ALA A 592 15.30 10.46 -15.82
N SER A 593 16.22 10.64 -16.78
CA SER A 593 17.68 10.61 -16.58
C SER A 593 18.23 11.64 -15.58
N ASN A 594 17.40 12.58 -15.12
CA ASN A 594 17.78 13.68 -14.22
C ASN A 594 17.62 13.32 -12.73
N ILE A 595 17.49 12.04 -12.39
CA ILE A 595 17.47 11.61 -10.99
C ILE A 595 18.86 11.83 -10.35
N CYS A 596 18.88 12.70 -9.36
CA CYS A 596 20.04 13.00 -8.52
C CYS A 596 20.21 11.96 -7.38
N ALA A 597 21.05 12.29 -6.39
CA ALA A 597 21.32 11.50 -5.19
C ALA A 597 20.05 10.95 -4.48
N SER A 598 18.94 11.70 -4.52
CA SER A 598 17.71 11.34 -3.81
C SER A 598 17.03 10.07 -4.36
N GLY A 599 17.11 9.80 -5.67
CA GLY A 599 16.58 8.55 -6.21
C GLY A 599 17.50 7.34 -5.95
N ALA A 600 18.81 7.57 -5.83
CA ALA A 600 19.75 6.52 -5.42
C ALA A 600 19.53 6.13 -3.96
N GLU A 601 19.38 7.12 -3.08
CA GLU A 601 19.00 6.93 -1.68
C GLU A 601 17.69 6.15 -1.58
N ALA A 602 16.67 6.54 -2.35
CA ALA A 602 15.39 5.82 -2.37
C ALA A 602 15.56 4.32 -2.64
N THR A 603 16.35 3.94 -3.65
CA THR A 603 16.59 2.52 -3.96
C THR A 603 17.40 1.76 -2.90
N LEU A 604 18.19 2.45 -2.08
CA LEU A 604 19.14 1.86 -1.14
C LEU A 604 18.59 1.67 0.29
N ILE A 605 17.84 2.66 0.77
CA ILE A 605 17.40 2.73 2.18
C ILE A 605 15.89 2.65 2.35
N SER A 606 15.11 2.94 1.30
CA SER A 606 13.64 3.02 1.39
C SER A 606 12.89 1.86 0.73
N ARG A 607 13.60 0.76 0.45
CA ARG A 607 13.04 -0.41 -0.23
C ARG A 607 13.47 -1.69 0.48
N ALA A 608 12.55 -2.66 0.50
CA ALA A 608 12.85 -3.98 1.03
C ALA A 608 13.96 -4.66 0.21
N ARG A 609 14.93 -5.28 0.89
CA ARG A 609 16.06 -5.98 0.26
C ARG A 609 15.72 -7.44 -0.03
N LEU A 610 15.04 -7.68 -1.14
CA LEU A 610 14.53 -8.99 -1.55
C LEU A 610 15.62 -9.91 -2.13
N PRO A 611 15.40 -11.23 -2.28
CA PRO A 611 16.46 -12.21 -2.59
C PRO A 611 17.13 -12.04 -3.96
N VAL A 612 16.37 -11.70 -5.00
CA VAL A 612 16.88 -11.55 -6.37
C VAL A 612 17.25 -10.08 -6.56
N ARG A 613 18.54 -9.79 -6.78
CA ARG A 613 19.08 -8.42 -6.70
C ARG A 613 19.83 -8.05 -7.98
N SER A 614 19.84 -6.77 -8.28
CA SER A 614 20.69 -6.17 -9.30
C SER A 614 21.09 -4.77 -8.85
N PHE A 615 22.22 -4.28 -9.33
CA PHE A 615 22.67 -2.92 -9.05
C PHE A 615 23.26 -2.31 -10.31
N SER A 616 23.20 -0.99 -10.41
CA SER A 616 23.85 -0.23 -11.46
C SER A 616 24.33 1.13 -10.96
N LEU A 617 25.34 1.68 -11.63
CA LEU A 617 25.73 3.08 -11.46
C LEU A 617 24.92 4.03 -12.35
N ASN A 618 24.11 3.49 -13.26
CA ASN A 618 23.23 4.22 -14.17
C ASN A 618 21.85 3.55 -14.20
N LEU A 619 20.79 4.31 -13.92
CA LEU A 619 19.41 3.82 -13.92
C LEU A 619 18.98 3.17 -15.24
N GLN A 620 19.59 3.55 -16.36
CA GLN A 620 19.27 3.04 -17.69
C GLN A 620 20.05 1.78 -18.06
N ASP A 621 21.04 1.39 -17.27
CA ASP A 621 21.98 0.31 -17.62
C ASP A 621 22.10 -0.70 -16.47
N PHE A 622 20.99 -1.36 -16.14
CA PHE A 622 21.04 -2.49 -15.22
C PHE A 622 21.60 -3.75 -15.92
N PRO A 623 22.46 -4.52 -15.24
CA PRO A 623 22.96 -5.76 -15.82
C PRO A 623 21.81 -6.76 -16.03
N SER A 624 21.87 -7.47 -17.16
CA SER A 624 20.86 -8.45 -17.58
C SER A 624 20.79 -9.69 -16.68
N LYS A 625 21.90 -10.03 -16.02
CA LYS A 625 21.97 -11.18 -15.10
C LYS A 625 21.90 -10.71 -13.65
N PRO A 626 20.88 -11.13 -12.88
CA PRO A 626 20.78 -10.77 -11.48
C PRO A 626 21.76 -11.56 -10.62
N VAL A 627 22.06 -10.99 -9.46
CA VAL A 627 22.75 -11.66 -8.36
C VAL A 627 21.69 -12.19 -7.40
N ILE A 628 21.65 -13.51 -7.24
CA ILE A 628 20.84 -14.13 -6.18
C ILE A 628 21.63 -14.00 -4.88
N GLY A 629 21.04 -13.33 -3.89
CA GLY A 629 21.72 -12.93 -2.66
C GLY A 629 22.21 -14.13 -1.85
N THR A 630 23.46 -14.52 -2.05
CA THR A 630 24.18 -15.43 -1.15
C THR A 630 25.10 -14.58 -0.27
N ARG A 631 24.96 -14.68 1.06
CA ARG A 631 25.93 -14.09 1.97
C ARG A 631 27.19 -14.96 1.94
N SER A 632 28.16 -14.56 1.13
CA SER A 632 29.50 -15.16 1.15
C SER A 632 30.33 -14.54 2.27
N PRO A 633 31.18 -15.31 2.98
CA PRO A 633 32.16 -14.75 3.89
C PRO A 633 33.08 -13.80 3.12
N VAL A 634 33.31 -12.60 3.68
CA VAL A 634 34.20 -11.61 3.09
C VAL A 634 35.61 -11.88 3.59
N VAL A 635 36.54 -12.10 2.65
CA VAL A 635 37.98 -12.22 2.93
C VAL A 635 38.66 -10.96 2.40
N LEU A 636 39.25 -10.16 3.28
CA LEU A 636 40.03 -8.99 2.89
C LEU A 636 41.45 -9.45 2.55
N MET A 637 41.86 -9.30 1.29
CA MET A 637 43.21 -9.61 0.83
C MET A 637 44.01 -8.31 0.69
N PHE A 638 45.17 -8.25 1.34
CA PHE A 638 46.07 -7.11 1.24
C PHE A 638 47.23 -7.47 0.32
N SER A 639 47.33 -6.78 -0.82
CA SER A 639 48.43 -6.95 -1.77
C SER A 639 49.75 -6.45 -1.17
N GLY A 640 50.87 -7.06 -1.58
CA GLY A 640 52.22 -6.61 -1.22
C GLY A 640 52.63 -5.28 -1.86
N VAL A 641 53.92 -4.95 -1.77
CA VAL A 641 54.47 -3.66 -2.23
C VAL A 641 54.50 -3.57 -3.76
N GLY A 642 53.82 -2.56 -4.31
CA GLY A 642 53.92 -2.12 -5.71
C GLY A 642 53.87 -0.60 -5.79
N SER A 643 54.59 0.00 -6.74
CA SER A 643 54.57 1.45 -6.98
C SER A 643 53.37 1.81 -7.86
N TYR A 644 52.36 2.46 -7.27
CA TYR A 644 51.16 2.88 -7.98
C TYR A 644 50.99 4.39 -7.87
N GLU A 645 51.32 5.10 -8.94
CA GLU A 645 51.19 6.55 -9.00
C GLU A 645 49.71 6.97 -9.07
N GLY A 646 49.30 7.92 -8.23
CA GLY A 646 47.94 8.49 -8.26
C GLY A 646 46.85 7.72 -7.50
N ILE A 647 47.16 6.61 -6.81
CA ILE A 647 46.21 5.93 -5.92
C ILE A 647 45.69 6.91 -4.86
N GLY A 648 44.37 6.87 -4.62
CA GLY A 648 43.73 7.65 -3.56
C GLY A 648 43.39 9.10 -3.93
N ARG A 649 43.94 9.68 -5.01
CA ARG A 649 43.66 11.08 -5.39
C ARG A 649 42.18 11.38 -5.63
N ALA A 650 41.41 10.42 -6.17
CA ALA A 650 39.96 10.59 -6.32
C ALA A 650 39.25 10.60 -4.97
N LEU A 651 39.65 9.71 -4.04
CA LEU A 651 39.10 9.66 -2.69
C LEU A 651 39.47 10.91 -1.87
N GLU A 652 40.67 11.44 -2.07
CA GLU A 652 41.12 12.71 -1.49
C GLU A 652 40.30 13.91 -1.99
N ARG A 653 40.05 14.01 -3.30
CA ARG A 653 39.18 15.06 -3.88
C ARG A 653 37.75 14.99 -3.33
N GLU A 654 37.26 13.79 -3.06
CA GLU A 654 35.95 13.54 -2.45
C GLU A 654 35.96 13.68 -0.90
N GLY A 655 37.10 14.04 -0.29
CA GLY A 655 37.25 14.21 1.16
C GLY A 655 37.20 12.91 1.97
N LEU A 656 37.29 11.74 1.30
CA LEU A 656 37.32 10.41 1.92
C LEU A 656 38.73 10.00 2.37
N LEU A 657 39.75 10.73 1.92
CA LEU A 657 41.12 10.64 2.42
C LEU A 657 41.63 12.04 2.81
N PRO A 658 42.52 12.16 3.80
CA PRO A 658 43.14 13.43 4.16
C PRO A 658 43.99 14.00 3.01
N PRO A 659 44.10 15.33 2.87
CA PRO A 659 44.90 15.96 1.82
C PRO A 659 46.38 15.58 1.96
N CYS A 660 46.97 15.12 0.87
CA CYS A 660 48.37 14.71 0.77
C CYS A 660 49.28 15.93 0.57
N GLU A 661 49.26 16.88 1.52
CA GLU A 661 50.28 17.92 1.56
C GLU A 661 51.59 17.34 2.13
N GLY A 662 52.60 17.15 1.27
CA GLY A 662 53.94 16.73 1.67
C GLY A 662 54.30 15.25 1.48
N LEU A 663 53.41 14.42 0.92
CA LEU A 663 53.71 13.02 0.60
C LEU A 663 54.15 12.86 -0.86
N THR A 664 55.41 13.23 -1.16
CA THR A 664 55.97 13.07 -2.51
C THR A 664 56.26 11.62 -2.90
N THR A 665 56.22 10.68 -1.96
CA THR A 665 56.27 9.24 -2.25
C THR A 665 55.77 8.47 -1.03
N LEU A 666 54.57 7.89 -1.08
CA LEU A 666 54.18 6.86 -0.12
C LEU A 666 54.94 5.57 -0.51
N GLN A 667 56.15 5.38 0.03
CA GLN A 667 56.61 4.02 0.29
C GLN A 667 55.70 3.46 1.38
N LEU A 668 54.60 2.82 0.97
CA LEU A 668 53.77 2.01 1.86
C LEU A 668 54.56 0.76 2.25
N SER A 669 55.49 0.92 3.18
CA SER A 669 56.15 -0.15 3.93
C SER A 669 55.77 -0.03 5.41
N LEU A 670 54.48 0.14 5.68
CA LEU A 670 53.89 -0.33 6.93
C LEU A 670 53.00 -1.48 6.51
N THR A 671 53.50 -2.71 6.67
CA THR A 671 52.62 -3.86 6.49
C THR A 671 51.48 -3.70 7.50
N ILE A 672 50.24 -3.85 7.05
CA ILE A 672 49.07 -3.80 7.92
C ILE A 672 49.20 -4.81 9.08
N ALA A 673 49.98 -5.87 8.87
CA ALA A 673 50.44 -6.78 9.90
C ALA A 673 51.13 -6.06 11.07
N ASP A 674 52.11 -5.18 10.81
CA ASP A 674 52.81 -4.42 11.85
C ASP A 674 51.88 -3.50 12.65
N ALA A 675 50.89 -2.89 11.97
CA ALA A 675 49.91 -2.02 12.63
C ALA A 675 48.93 -2.82 13.52
N LEU A 676 48.50 -4.00 13.05
CA LEU A 676 47.60 -4.89 13.79
C LEU A 676 48.31 -5.58 14.97
N THR A 677 49.57 -5.99 14.80
CA THR A 677 50.38 -6.55 15.90
C THR A 677 50.64 -5.51 17.00
N ARG A 678 50.87 -4.23 16.65
CA ARG A 678 50.99 -3.13 17.64
C ARG A 678 49.71 -2.85 18.42
N GLN A 679 48.54 -3.26 17.91
CA GLN A 679 47.25 -3.16 18.58
C GLN A 679 46.87 -4.44 19.34
N GLY A 680 47.81 -5.39 19.48
CA GLY A 680 47.59 -6.64 20.22
C GLY A 680 46.71 -7.66 19.48
N LEU A 681 46.50 -7.48 18.18
CA LEU A 681 45.75 -8.42 17.35
C LEU A 681 46.72 -9.41 16.70
N THR A 682 46.45 -10.71 16.88
CA THR A 682 47.20 -11.78 16.22
C THR A 682 46.80 -11.84 14.74
N VAL A 683 47.78 -11.70 13.84
CA VAL A 683 47.62 -11.71 12.38
C VAL A 683 47.92 -13.09 11.81
#